data_AF-A0A4R5J7U8-F1
#
_entry.id   AF-A0A4R5J7U8-F1
#
_cell.length_a   1.000
_cell.length_b   1.000
_cell.length_c   1.000
_cell.angle_alpha   90.00
_cell.angle_beta   90.00
_cell.angle_gamma   90.00
#
_symmetry.space_group_name_H-M   'P 1'
#
loop_
_entity.id
_entity.type
_entity.pdbx_description
1 polymer ?
#
loop_
_entity_poly.entity_id
_entity_poly.type
_entity_poly.pdbx_seq_one_letter_code
_entity_poly.pdbx_strand_id
1 'polypeptide(L)'
;MASWPNARQWLFSLKVFAAAMLALYIALALGLPRPYWAMATVYFVSHPLTGATRSKAAYRVAGTVLGATAAVATVPQLVNMPIVLMAAIALWITVLVYLSLLQRSPRSYVFLLAAYTLPIVALPAVSQPAGIFDIAVARIEEIVIGIVCAGLVGSIVFPAKVAPALRARAQSWLADASGWAAAILRGSPRADDGRHRLASDILALDLLITQLAYDTEGSRTLRHARTLRQRMTMLMPLLSSLESVLQALRGLPGGLPAPLRQALDATAAWLDSGAAQPAPTLHDWRLDAGDGGWPAQLATTAAGQLQRLCPLYAECLALQRGIGEHGPEAPAATSCPAPEAPDGAGHHHDHGMLLFGAVSSGLAVFCAGLLWIFSGWEDGAGAVAVASIACCFFAAIDEPRRMAAPFLRWSLVCLLVASGYLFVVVPHAHTFEVLAAMLALPYLGIGLLVARPGFQLIAMLLSVNTASFANVQAVFDADFLGTFNACLASAASMLFAPLWAMAVRPFGARAAAHRLVRASWQDLARAATLRAADGDAGLGARMLDRLGQLVPRLGVAGDPLSADGFHALQVGYCALALHKTLPDLPLAARKPVRRVLAAVARHYRSRLRSGHAVAAPAALQRWVADAIAALPRQDSGALGALVVLQVTLQPACPPARAA
;
A
#
# COMPACT_ATOMS: atom_id res chain seq x y z
N MET A 1 4.89 -13.36 18.79
CA MET A 1 4.74 -14.81 19.00
C MET A 1 4.59 -15.47 17.64
N ALA A 2 5.52 -16.35 17.24
CA ALA A 2 5.47 -17.02 15.95
C ALA A 2 4.47 -18.18 16.03
N SER A 3 3.32 -18.05 15.37
CA SER A 3 2.41 -19.18 15.16
C SER A 3 3.09 -20.22 14.27
N TRP A 4 2.88 -21.49 14.59
CA TRP A 4 3.38 -22.61 13.80
C TRP A 4 2.88 -22.51 12.35
N PRO A 5 3.71 -22.85 11.35
CA PRO A 5 3.32 -22.74 9.94
C PRO A 5 2.08 -23.60 9.63
N ASN A 6 1.08 -22.98 9.04
CA ASN A 6 -0.20 -23.62 8.72
C ASN A 6 -0.07 -24.54 7.50
N ALA A 7 -0.94 -25.54 7.34
CA ALA A 7 -0.90 -26.52 6.24
C ALA A 7 -0.85 -25.87 4.85
N ARG A 8 -1.54 -24.73 4.67
CA ARG A 8 -1.51 -23.94 3.43
C ARG A 8 -0.13 -23.35 3.12
N GLN A 9 0.64 -22.96 4.14
CA GLN A 9 1.99 -22.40 3.98
C GLN A 9 2.98 -23.48 3.56
N TRP A 10 2.88 -24.67 4.15
CA TRP A 10 3.65 -25.85 3.73
C TRP A 10 3.33 -26.26 2.31
N LEU A 11 2.04 -26.33 1.96
CA LEU A 11 1.60 -26.64 0.60
C LEU A 11 2.13 -25.62 -0.42
N PHE A 12 2.08 -24.33 -0.09
CA PHE A 12 2.68 -23.28 -0.93
C PHE A 12 4.19 -23.52 -1.08
N SER A 13 4.91 -23.72 0.01
CA SER A 13 6.36 -23.92 -0.03
C SER A 13 6.78 -25.13 -0.85
N LEU A 14 6.05 -26.24 -0.74
CA LEU A 14 6.31 -27.46 -1.50
C LEU A 14 6.11 -27.25 -3.00
N LYS A 15 5.07 -26.50 -3.40
CA LYS A 15 4.84 -26.14 -4.81
C LYS A 15 5.96 -25.27 -5.35
N VAL A 16 6.36 -24.24 -4.60
CA VAL A 16 7.45 -23.35 -5.00
C VAL A 16 8.76 -24.12 -5.14
N PHE A 17 9.04 -25.04 -4.20
CA PHE A 17 10.20 -25.92 -4.27
C PHE A 17 10.16 -26.83 -5.51
N ALA A 18 9.05 -27.51 -5.76
CA ALA A 18 8.89 -28.38 -6.94
C ALA A 18 9.08 -27.59 -8.25
N ALA A 19 8.49 -26.40 -8.35
CA ALA A 19 8.66 -25.51 -9.50
C ALA A 19 10.11 -25.03 -9.66
N ALA A 20 10.80 -24.76 -8.56
CA ALA A 20 12.19 -24.32 -8.55
C ALA A 20 13.14 -25.43 -9.00
N MET A 21 12.93 -26.66 -8.53
CA MET A 21 13.70 -27.83 -8.97
C MET A 21 13.43 -28.15 -10.45
N LEU A 22 12.18 -28.05 -10.91
CA LEU A 22 11.85 -28.23 -12.32
C LEU A 22 12.56 -27.18 -13.21
N ALA A 23 12.56 -25.91 -12.79
CA ALA A 23 13.26 -24.85 -13.50
C ALA A 23 14.78 -25.06 -13.52
N LEU A 24 15.35 -25.48 -12.39
CA LEU A 24 16.77 -25.80 -12.27
C LEU A 24 17.15 -26.96 -13.19
N TYR A 25 16.36 -28.03 -13.22
CA TYR A 25 16.57 -29.19 -14.08
C TYR A 25 16.58 -28.80 -15.55
N ILE A 26 15.58 -28.04 -16.01
CA ILE A 26 15.47 -27.60 -17.41
C ILE A 26 16.65 -26.68 -17.77
N ALA A 27 17.02 -25.75 -16.89
CA ALA A 27 18.14 -24.85 -17.15
C ALA A 27 19.49 -25.58 -17.24
N LEU A 28 19.71 -26.59 -16.39
CA LEU A 28 20.89 -27.46 -16.46
C LEU A 28 20.89 -28.32 -17.72
N ALA A 29 19.74 -28.89 -18.10
CA ALA A 29 19.60 -29.72 -19.30
C ALA A 29 19.85 -28.94 -20.60
N LEU A 30 19.51 -27.65 -20.62
CA LEU A 30 19.80 -26.74 -21.74
C LEU A 30 21.24 -26.20 -21.74
N GLY A 31 22.03 -26.49 -20.70
CA GLY A 31 23.41 -26.02 -20.60
C GLY A 31 23.53 -24.51 -20.37
N LEU A 32 22.55 -23.87 -19.72
CA LEU A 32 22.59 -22.43 -19.46
C LEU A 32 23.74 -22.06 -18.52
N PRO A 33 24.35 -20.87 -18.69
CA PRO A 33 25.54 -20.49 -17.93
C PRO A 33 25.24 -20.28 -16.44
N ARG A 34 24.03 -19.82 -16.07
CA ARG A 34 23.69 -19.50 -14.66
C ARG A 34 22.31 -20.05 -14.28
N PRO A 35 22.14 -21.38 -14.19
CA PRO A 35 20.84 -22.03 -13.99
C PRO A 35 20.18 -21.67 -12.66
N TYR A 36 20.96 -21.20 -11.68
CA TYR A 36 20.46 -20.72 -10.39
C TYR A 36 19.51 -19.51 -10.52
N TRP A 37 19.60 -18.71 -11.60
CA TRP A 37 18.65 -17.60 -11.83
C TRP A 37 17.26 -18.08 -12.23
N ALA A 38 17.15 -19.20 -12.94
CA ALA A 38 15.87 -19.82 -13.24
C ALA A 38 15.17 -20.24 -11.95
N MET A 39 15.92 -20.88 -11.05
CA MET A 39 15.46 -21.28 -9.73
C MET A 39 15.08 -20.09 -8.84
N ALA A 40 15.93 -19.07 -8.73
CA ALA A 40 15.66 -17.86 -7.94
C ALA A 40 14.43 -17.09 -8.47
N THR A 41 14.21 -17.14 -9.79
CA THR A 41 13.05 -16.51 -10.42
C THR A 41 11.73 -17.09 -9.94
N VAL A 42 11.66 -18.41 -9.76
CA VAL A 42 10.48 -19.07 -9.19
C VAL A 42 10.15 -18.49 -7.82
N TYR A 43 11.13 -18.33 -6.93
CA TYR A 43 10.90 -17.80 -5.57
C TYR A 43 10.42 -16.35 -5.54
N PHE A 44 10.91 -15.51 -6.43
CA PHE A 44 10.52 -14.10 -6.48
C PHE A 44 9.09 -13.90 -7.02
N VAL A 45 8.71 -14.70 -8.01
CA VAL A 45 7.43 -14.57 -8.71
C VAL A 45 6.32 -15.33 -7.97
N SER A 46 6.68 -16.40 -7.26
CA SER A 46 5.74 -17.17 -6.46
C SER A 46 5.12 -16.32 -5.35
N HIS A 47 3.80 -16.37 -5.26
CA HIS A 47 3.02 -15.69 -4.25
C HIS A 47 1.86 -16.61 -3.84
N PRO A 48 1.37 -16.56 -2.59
CA PRO A 48 0.24 -17.40 -2.16
C PRO A 48 -1.05 -17.19 -2.95
N LEU A 49 -1.13 -16.14 -3.77
CA LEU A 49 -2.28 -15.79 -4.61
C LEU A 49 -1.88 -15.84 -6.07
N THR A 50 -2.59 -16.61 -6.89
CA THR A 50 -2.22 -16.89 -8.28
C THR A 50 -2.21 -15.63 -9.16
N GLY A 51 -3.16 -14.70 -8.98
CA GLY A 51 -3.16 -13.42 -9.71
C GLY A 51 -1.93 -12.53 -9.43
N ALA A 52 -1.41 -12.57 -8.21
CA ALA A 52 -0.18 -11.86 -7.85
C ALA A 52 1.06 -12.49 -8.53
N THR A 53 1.09 -13.82 -8.66
CA THR A 53 2.15 -14.53 -9.40
C THR A 53 2.11 -14.20 -10.89
N ARG A 54 0.93 -14.18 -11.52
CA ARG A 54 0.78 -13.85 -12.96
C ARG A 54 1.24 -12.43 -13.29
N SER A 55 0.80 -11.45 -12.50
CA SER A 55 1.21 -10.05 -12.68
C SER A 55 2.71 -9.87 -12.49
N LYS A 56 3.29 -10.42 -11.41
CA LYS A 56 4.74 -10.38 -11.18
C LYS A 56 5.53 -11.07 -12.28
N ALA A 57 5.04 -12.20 -12.81
CA ALA A 57 5.67 -12.93 -13.91
C ALA A 57 5.79 -12.06 -15.16
N ALA A 58 4.67 -11.51 -15.63
CA ALA A 58 4.65 -10.67 -16.84
C ALA A 58 5.56 -9.45 -16.72
N TYR A 59 5.49 -8.77 -15.57
CA TYR A 59 6.34 -7.61 -15.31
C TYR A 59 7.81 -7.97 -15.10
N ARG A 60 8.10 -9.20 -14.70
CA ARG A 60 9.47 -9.67 -14.62
C ARG A 60 10.11 -9.81 -15.99
N VAL A 61 9.43 -10.46 -16.93
CA VAL A 61 9.94 -10.58 -18.32
C VAL A 61 10.20 -9.20 -18.89
N ALA A 62 9.22 -8.29 -18.79
CA ALA A 62 9.33 -6.94 -19.33
C ALA A 62 10.52 -6.16 -18.71
N GLY A 63 10.69 -6.21 -17.39
CA GLY A 63 11.78 -5.50 -16.72
C GLY A 63 13.16 -6.09 -17.04
N THR A 64 13.27 -7.42 -17.14
CA THR A 64 14.53 -8.06 -17.53
C THR A 64 14.91 -7.73 -18.95
N VAL A 65 13.98 -7.84 -19.90
CA VAL A 65 14.24 -7.49 -21.30
C VAL A 65 14.70 -6.03 -21.38
N LEU A 66 14.00 -5.10 -20.74
CA LEU A 66 14.34 -3.67 -20.76
C LEU A 66 15.73 -3.39 -20.15
N GLY A 67 16.07 -4.04 -19.03
CA GLY A 67 17.39 -3.90 -18.41
C GLY A 67 18.53 -4.55 -19.22
N ALA A 68 18.28 -5.72 -19.80
CA ALA A 68 19.25 -6.45 -20.62
C ALA A 68 19.52 -5.72 -21.95
N THR A 69 18.48 -5.20 -22.61
CA THR A 69 18.64 -4.38 -23.82
C THR A 69 19.44 -3.12 -23.55
N ALA A 70 19.20 -2.49 -22.39
CA ALA A 70 19.96 -1.31 -22.00
C ALA A 70 21.42 -1.64 -21.73
N ALA A 71 21.73 -2.77 -21.06
CA ALA A 71 23.10 -3.22 -20.85
C ALA A 71 23.84 -3.44 -22.18
N VAL A 72 23.22 -4.15 -23.13
CA VAL A 72 23.78 -4.40 -24.48
C VAL A 72 24.00 -3.10 -25.24
N ALA A 73 23.12 -2.09 -25.08
CA ALA A 73 23.30 -0.79 -25.70
C ALA A 73 24.43 0.04 -25.05
N THR A 74 24.54 0.03 -23.73
CA THR A 74 25.45 0.92 -22.98
C THR A 74 26.88 0.41 -22.89
N VAL A 75 27.10 -0.89 -22.65
CA VAL A 75 28.43 -1.40 -22.31
C VAL A 75 29.41 -1.32 -23.49
N PRO A 76 29.08 -1.77 -24.72
CA PRO A 76 30.03 -1.71 -25.83
C PRO A 76 30.51 -0.28 -26.14
N GLN A 77 29.66 0.72 -25.89
CA GLN A 77 29.97 2.13 -26.16
C GLN A 77 30.81 2.78 -25.04
N LEU A 78 30.64 2.34 -23.78
CA LEU A 78 31.17 3.03 -22.60
C LEU A 78 32.22 2.22 -21.83
N VAL A 79 32.48 0.96 -22.19
CA VAL A 79 33.40 0.09 -21.44
C VAL A 79 34.82 0.66 -21.35
N ASN A 80 35.26 1.39 -22.36
CA ASN A 80 36.57 2.06 -22.38
C ASN A 80 36.66 3.28 -21.42
N MET A 81 35.53 3.72 -20.85
CA MET A 81 35.45 4.83 -19.90
C MET A 81 34.70 4.39 -18.63
N PRO A 82 35.35 3.63 -17.72
CA PRO A 82 34.68 3.00 -16.58
C PRO A 82 33.89 3.96 -15.67
N ILE A 83 34.41 5.16 -15.43
CA ILE A 83 33.73 6.20 -14.63
C ILE A 83 32.44 6.67 -15.33
N VAL A 84 32.49 6.84 -16.65
CA VAL A 84 31.34 7.27 -17.46
C VAL A 84 30.29 6.14 -17.54
N LEU A 85 30.73 4.89 -17.68
CA LEU A 85 29.85 3.72 -17.61
C LEU A 85 29.13 3.67 -16.25
N MET A 86 29.84 3.83 -15.14
CA MET A 86 29.22 3.87 -13.81
C MET A 86 28.25 5.04 -13.64
N ALA A 87 28.55 6.21 -14.20
CA ALA A 87 27.64 7.35 -14.20
C ALA A 87 26.36 7.07 -15.01
N ALA A 88 26.48 6.41 -16.16
CA ALA A 88 25.33 6.01 -16.97
C ALA A 88 24.44 4.99 -16.24
N ILE A 89 25.04 3.99 -15.59
CA ILE A 89 24.34 3.01 -14.74
C ILE A 89 23.61 3.73 -13.59
N ALA A 90 24.26 4.68 -12.92
CA ALA A 90 23.69 5.43 -11.81
C ALA A 90 22.50 6.32 -12.26
N LEU A 91 22.61 6.96 -13.42
CA LEU A 91 21.53 7.75 -14.01
C LEU A 91 20.33 6.85 -14.37
N TRP A 92 20.59 5.71 -14.99
CA TRP A 92 19.57 4.70 -15.31
C TRP A 92 18.80 4.24 -14.07
N ILE A 93 19.53 3.86 -13.01
CA ILE A 93 18.95 3.47 -11.72
C ILE A 93 18.12 4.61 -11.15
N THR A 94 18.63 5.85 -11.17
CA THR A 94 17.91 7.01 -10.65
C THR A 94 16.57 7.20 -11.38
N VAL A 95 16.56 7.19 -12.71
CA VAL A 95 15.34 7.38 -13.50
C VAL A 95 14.34 6.24 -13.25
N LEU A 96 14.80 4.99 -13.30
CA LEU A 96 13.90 3.85 -13.15
C LEU A 96 13.41 3.64 -11.72
N VAL A 97 14.23 3.89 -10.71
CA VAL A 97 13.78 3.89 -9.31
C VAL A 97 12.77 5.01 -9.09
N TYR A 98 12.98 6.20 -9.65
CA TYR A 98 11.99 7.28 -9.57
C TYR A 98 10.64 6.88 -10.20
N LEU A 99 10.66 6.31 -11.41
CA LEU A 99 9.45 5.79 -12.07
C LEU A 99 8.80 4.64 -11.28
N SER A 100 9.59 3.75 -10.70
CA SER A 100 9.12 2.68 -9.83
C SER A 100 8.42 3.22 -8.59
N LEU A 101 8.97 4.26 -7.95
CA LEU A 101 8.39 4.87 -6.76
C LEU A 101 7.14 5.71 -7.08
N LEU A 102 7.02 6.22 -8.31
CA LEU A 102 5.85 6.94 -8.80
C LEU A 102 4.66 6.01 -9.09
N GLN A 103 4.90 4.74 -9.38
CA GLN A 103 3.83 3.77 -9.64
C GLN A 103 3.50 2.95 -8.39
N ARG A 104 2.23 2.99 -7.95
CA ARG A 104 1.73 2.16 -6.84
C ARG A 104 1.03 0.87 -7.27
N SER A 105 1.02 0.60 -8.58
CA SER A 105 0.47 -0.63 -9.15
C SER A 105 1.58 -1.69 -9.31
N PRO A 106 1.21 -2.96 -9.53
CA PRO A 106 2.18 -4.03 -9.82
C PRO A 106 3.14 -3.73 -10.98
N ARG A 107 2.80 -2.78 -11.86
CA ARG A 107 3.67 -2.28 -12.95
C ARG A 107 4.98 -1.65 -12.47
N SER A 108 5.04 -1.12 -11.24
CA SER A 108 6.28 -0.57 -10.69
C SER A 108 7.43 -1.58 -10.68
N TYR A 109 7.08 -2.87 -10.57
CA TYR A 109 8.03 -3.96 -10.61
C TYR A 109 8.85 -4.01 -11.90
N VAL A 110 8.30 -3.59 -13.05
CA VAL A 110 9.03 -3.50 -14.33
C VAL A 110 10.23 -2.56 -14.20
N PHE A 111 9.98 -1.34 -13.72
CA PHE A 111 11.01 -0.31 -13.59
C PHE A 111 12.04 -0.69 -12.53
N LEU A 112 11.58 -1.21 -11.39
CA LEU A 112 12.48 -1.67 -10.34
C LEU A 112 13.41 -2.78 -10.84
N LEU A 113 12.86 -3.78 -11.54
CA LEU A 113 13.63 -4.89 -12.09
C LEU A 113 14.60 -4.44 -13.17
N ALA A 114 14.16 -3.57 -14.08
CA ALA A 114 15.04 -3.02 -15.10
C ALA A 114 16.19 -2.19 -14.50
N ALA A 115 15.96 -1.49 -13.39
CA ALA A 115 16.99 -0.70 -12.70
C ALA A 115 18.16 -1.56 -12.23
N TYR A 116 17.88 -2.71 -11.58
CA TYR A 116 18.94 -3.58 -11.08
C TYR A 116 19.36 -4.67 -12.07
N THR A 117 18.58 -4.97 -13.12
CA THR A 117 19.00 -5.95 -14.15
C THR A 117 20.14 -5.42 -15.00
N LEU A 118 20.12 -4.12 -15.35
CA LEU A 118 21.21 -3.50 -16.12
C LEU A 118 22.59 -3.74 -15.48
N PRO A 119 22.86 -3.38 -14.20
CA PRO A 119 24.15 -3.63 -13.58
C PRO A 119 24.48 -5.13 -13.43
N ILE A 120 23.49 -6.00 -13.22
CA ILE A 120 23.70 -7.47 -13.15
C ILE A 120 24.24 -8.03 -14.47
N VAL A 121 23.77 -7.51 -15.61
CA VAL A 121 24.22 -7.94 -16.95
C VAL A 121 25.51 -7.20 -17.34
N ALA A 122 25.58 -5.89 -17.06
CA ALA A 122 26.66 -5.03 -17.51
C ALA A 122 27.99 -5.29 -16.79
N LEU A 123 27.99 -5.40 -15.45
CA LEU A 123 29.23 -5.43 -14.66
C LEU A 123 30.06 -6.69 -14.89
N PRO A 124 29.49 -7.91 -14.98
CA PRO A 124 30.26 -9.09 -15.34
C PRO A 124 30.81 -9.07 -16.78
N ALA A 125 30.19 -8.30 -17.68
CA ALA A 125 30.61 -8.20 -19.07
C ALA A 125 31.75 -7.19 -19.29
N VAL A 126 32.15 -6.41 -18.27
CA VAL A 126 33.22 -5.39 -18.40
C VAL A 126 34.56 -6.02 -18.76
N SER A 127 34.86 -7.22 -18.25
CA SER A 127 36.10 -7.95 -18.56
C SER A 127 36.06 -8.62 -19.93
N GLN A 128 34.88 -8.98 -20.45
CA GLN A 128 34.70 -9.61 -21.75
C GLN A 128 33.50 -8.99 -22.51
N PRO A 129 33.68 -7.77 -23.08
CA PRO A 129 32.55 -7.01 -23.65
C PRO A 129 31.90 -7.69 -24.85
N ALA A 130 32.64 -8.53 -25.57
CA ALA A 130 32.14 -9.28 -26.73
C ALA A 130 31.01 -10.26 -26.37
N GLY A 131 31.01 -10.81 -25.16
CA GLY A 131 30.02 -11.79 -24.69
C GLY A 131 28.73 -11.17 -24.13
N ILE A 132 28.57 -9.85 -24.15
CA ILE A 132 27.41 -9.21 -23.48
C ILE A 132 26.07 -9.62 -24.06
N PHE A 133 26.00 -9.85 -25.38
CA PHE A 133 24.77 -10.29 -26.03
C PHE A 133 24.36 -11.68 -25.52
N ASP A 134 25.31 -12.62 -25.44
CA ASP A 134 25.06 -13.98 -24.96
C ASP A 134 24.65 -13.98 -23.48
N ILE A 135 25.32 -13.16 -22.65
CA ILE A 135 24.94 -12.98 -21.23
C ILE A 135 23.51 -12.44 -21.11
N ALA A 136 23.14 -11.47 -21.96
CA ALA A 136 21.81 -10.88 -21.97
C ALA A 136 20.72 -11.88 -22.40
N VAL A 137 20.98 -12.66 -23.46
CA VAL A 137 20.05 -13.69 -23.96
C VAL A 137 19.88 -14.81 -22.93
N ALA A 138 20.98 -15.35 -22.41
CA ALA A 138 20.94 -16.39 -21.38
C ALA A 138 20.12 -15.92 -20.16
N ARG A 139 20.26 -14.65 -19.77
CA ARG A 139 19.49 -14.08 -18.66
C ARG A 139 17.99 -14.04 -18.95
N ILE A 140 17.58 -13.72 -20.17
CA ILE A 140 16.17 -13.73 -20.56
C ILE A 140 15.64 -15.17 -20.52
N GLU A 141 16.38 -16.13 -21.08
CA GLU A 141 16.02 -17.55 -21.10
C GLU A 141 15.85 -18.13 -19.70
N GLU A 142 16.84 -17.93 -18.82
CA GLU A 142 16.82 -18.35 -17.41
C GLU A 142 15.56 -17.84 -16.70
N ILE A 143 15.22 -16.57 -16.90
CA ILE A 143 14.05 -15.95 -16.26
C ILE A 143 12.73 -16.48 -16.85
N VAL A 144 12.65 -16.67 -18.17
CA VAL A 144 11.47 -17.22 -18.84
C VAL A 144 11.22 -18.66 -18.39
N ILE A 145 12.24 -19.51 -18.32
CA ILE A 145 12.12 -20.89 -17.84
C ILE A 145 11.57 -20.92 -16.41
N GLY A 146 12.13 -20.10 -15.52
CA GLY A 146 11.64 -19.99 -14.14
C GLY A 146 10.18 -19.57 -14.06
N ILE A 147 9.76 -18.60 -14.89
CA ILE A 147 8.37 -18.12 -14.95
C ILE A 147 7.41 -19.20 -15.46
N VAL A 148 7.77 -19.90 -16.54
CA VAL A 148 6.96 -20.96 -17.12
C VAL A 148 6.76 -22.09 -16.11
N CYS A 149 7.83 -22.50 -15.41
CA CYS A 149 7.75 -23.53 -14.36
C CYS A 149 6.88 -23.08 -13.18
N ALA A 150 7.04 -21.84 -12.70
CA ALA A 150 6.22 -21.29 -11.62
C ALA A 150 4.74 -21.21 -12.01
N GLY A 151 4.43 -20.81 -13.24
CA GLY A 151 3.08 -20.74 -13.78
C GLY A 151 2.44 -22.13 -13.95
N LEU A 152 3.19 -23.10 -14.47
CA LEU A 152 2.74 -24.48 -14.67
C LEU A 152 2.38 -25.14 -13.35
N VAL A 153 3.31 -25.16 -12.39
CA VAL A 153 3.07 -25.78 -11.08
C VAL A 153 2.01 -25.02 -10.28
N GLY A 154 2.02 -23.68 -10.35
CA GLY A 154 1.05 -22.83 -9.65
C GLY A 154 -0.38 -22.89 -10.20
N SER A 155 -0.55 -23.31 -11.46
CA SER A 155 -1.88 -23.50 -12.07
C SER A 155 -2.42 -24.92 -11.91
N ILE A 156 -1.55 -25.94 -12.02
CA ILE A 156 -1.95 -27.36 -11.92
C ILE A 156 -2.17 -27.77 -10.46
N VAL A 157 -1.29 -27.37 -9.55
CA VAL A 157 -1.34 -27.83 -8.15
C VAL A 157 -2.16 -26.85 -7.31
N PHE A 158 -3.45 -27.11 -7.13
CA PHE A 158 -4.40 -26.35 -6.27
C PHE A 158 -4.30 -24.82 -6.38
N PRO A 159 -4.89 -24.18 -7.41
CA PRO A 159 -4.83 -22.73 -7.59
C PRO A 159 -5.57 -22.00 -6.46
N ALA A 160 -4.88 -21.07 -5.80
CA ALA A 160 -5.47 -20.23 -4.76
C ALA A 160 -6.03 -18.94 -5.39
N LYS A 161 -7.36 -18.92 -5.61
CA LYS A 161 -8.09 -17.78 -6.18
C LYS A 161 -8.04 -16.56 -5.25
N VAL A 162 -8.00 -15.34 -5.81
CA VAL A 162 -8.00 -14.09 -5.04
C VAL A 162 -9.38 -13.78 -4.45
N ALA A 163 -10.45 -14.12 -5.18
CA ALA A 163 -11.82 -13.74 -4.82
C ALA A 163 -12.28 -14.23 -3.41
N PRO A 164 -12.02 -15.48 -2.98
CA PRO A 164 -12.37 -15.93 -1.63
C PRO A 164 -11.61 -15.17 -0.52
N ALA A 165 -10.33 -14.86 -0.74
CA ALA A 165 -9.53 -14.09 0.21
C ALA A 165 -10.04 -12.65 0.33
N LEU A 166 -10.37 -12.03 -0.81
CA LEU A 166 -10.98 -10.70 -0.86
C LEU A 166 -12.34 -10.68 -0.16
N ARG A 167 -13.21 -11.68 -0.43
CA ARG A 167 -14.52 -11.82 0.20
C ARG A 167 -14.43 -11.97 1.72
N ALA A 168 -13.50 -12.80 2.20
CA ALA A 168 -13.27 -13.00 3.63
C ALA A 168 -12.75 -11.72 4.31
N ARG A 169 -11.83 -10.99 3.65
CA ARG A 169 -11.33 -9.73 4.18
C ARG A 169 -12.38 -8.62 4.18
N ALA A 170 -13.21 -8.55 3.14
CA ALA A 170 -14.35 -7.64 3.10
C ALA A 170 -15.37 -7.98 4.19
N GLN A 171 -15.59 -9.26 4.47
CA GLN A 171 -16.47 -9.71 5.55
C GLN A 171 -15.95 -9.29 6.92
N SER A 172 -14.64 -9.50 7.19
CA SER A 172 -14.06 -9.07 8.47
C SER A 172 -14.16 -7.56 8.64
N TRP A 173 -13.89 -6.79 7.57
CA TRP A 173 -14.03 -5.34 7.61
C TRP A 173 -15.48 -4.90 7.88
N LEU A 174 -16.47 -5.52 7.22
CA LEU A 174 -17.88 -5.18 7.44
C LEU A 174 -18.36 -5.55 8.85
N ALA A 175 -17.82 -6.63 9.42
CA ALA A 175 -18.08 -7.01 10.82
C ALA A 175 -17.48 -5.98 11.80
N ASP A 176 -16.23 -5.57 11.58
CA ASP A 176 -15.57 -4.51 12.36
C ASP A 176 -16.32 -3.18 12.23
N ALA A 177 -16.79 -2.85 11.02
CA ALA A 177 -17.56 -1.63 10.77
C ALA A 177 -18.91 -1.65 11.46
N SER A 178 -19.64 -2.78 11.46
CA SER A 178 -20.88 -2.92 12.23
C SER A 178 -20.64 -2.86 13.73
N GLY A 179 -19.55 -3.46 14.22
CA GLY A 179 -19.20 -3.38 15.64
C GLY A 179 -18.89 -1.94 16.08
N TRP A 180 -18.15 -1.19 15.26
CA TRP A 180 -17.90 0.23 15.49
C TRP A 180 -19.17 1.07 15.42
N ALA A 181 -20.02 0.84 14.42
CA ALA A 181 -21.31 1.51 14.30
C ALA A 181 -22.19 1.24 15.54
N ALA A 182 -22.38 -0.02 15.94
CA ALA A 182 -23.15 -0.37 17.13
C ALA A 182 -22.58 0.25 18.42
N ALA A 183 -21.25 0.29 18.56
CA ALA A 183 -20.56 0.98 19.65
C ALA A 183 -20.87 2.48 19.70
N ILE A 184 -20.87 3.16 18.54
CA ILE A 184 -21.24 4.57 18.39
C ILE A 184 -22.72 4.79 18.78
N LEU A 185 -23.63 3.95 18.28
CA LEU A 185 -25.08 4.07 18.53
C LEU A 185 -25.40 3.90 20.02
N ARG A 186 -24.73 2.97 20.70
CA ARG A 186 -24.91 2.71 22.15
C ARG A 186 -24.12 3.65 23.06
N GLY A 187 -23.16 4.41 22.52
CA GLY A 187 -22.34 5.36 23.29
C GLY A 187 -21.27 4.70 24.14
N SER A 188 -20.70 3.58 23.67
CA SER A 188 -19.65 2.89 24.39
C SER A 188 -18.29 3.59 24.24
N PRO A 189 -17.41 3.57 25.27
CA PRO A 189 -16.08 4.19 25.23
C PRO A 189 -15.07 3.46 24.32
N ARG A 190 -15.45 2.34 23.69
CA ARG A 190 -14.60 1.56 22.76
C ARG A 190 -14.64 2.05 21.31
N ALA A 191 -15.32 3.17 21.03
CA ALA A 191 -15.52 3.65 19.67
C ALA A 191 -14.21 4.12 18.99
N ASP A 192 -13.24 4.67 19.72
CA ASP A 192 -12.00 5.20 19.15
C ASP A 192 -11.10 4.13 18.51
N ASP A 193 -11.10 2.89 19.02
CA ASP A 193 -10.22 1.82 18.54
C ASP A 193 -10.61 1.28 17.15
N GLY A 194 -11.89 1.41 16.76
CA GLY A 194 -12.41 0.88 15.50
C GLY A 194 -11.92 1.64 14.27
N ARG A 195 -11.73 2.96 14.41
CA ARG A 195 -11.50 3.89 13.29
C ARG A 195 -10.15 3.65 12.58
N HIS A 196 -9.10 3.39 13.35
CA HIS A 196 -7.77 3.09 12.80
C HIS A 196 -7.71 1.72 12.11
N ARG A 197 -8.35 0.70 12.69
CA ARG A 197 -8.40 -0.67 12.13
C ARG A 197 -9.11 -0.70 10.78
N LEU A 198 -10.22 0.02 10.66
CA LEU A 198 -10.97 0.09 9.40
C LEU A 198 -10.17 0.79 8.29
N ALA A 199 -9.38 1.81 8.63
CA ALA A 199 -8.52 2.50 7.67
C ALA A 199 -7.36 1.63 7.16
N SER A 200 -6.71 0.86 8.04
CA SER A 200 -5.66 -0.08 7.61
C SER A 200 -6.20 -1.19 6.71
N ASP A 201 -7.43 -1.63 6.96
CA ASP A 201 -8.02 -2.75 6.25
C ASP A 201 -8.53 -2.40 4.84
N ILE A 202 -8.98 -1.16 4.62
CA ILE A 202 -9.31 -0.66 3.28
C ILE A 202 -8.07 -0.73 2.37
N LEU A 203 -6.89 -0.36 2.88
CA LEU A 203 -5.66 -0.44 2.10
C LEU A 203 -5.26 -1.88 1.76
N ALA A 204 -5.46 -2.80 2.70
CA ALA A 204 -5.23 -4.22 2.44
C ALA A 204 -6.17 -4.75 1.36
N LEU A 205 -7.43 -4.28 1.34
CA LEU A 205 -8.39 -4.61 0.29
C LEU A 205 -7.99 -4.02 -1.07
N ASP A 206 -7.50 -2.78 -1.13
CA ASP A 206 -7.02 -2.17 -2.39
C ASP A 206 -5.92 -3.00 -3.06
N LEU A 207 -5.00 -3.57 -2.27
CA LEU A 207 -3.98 -4.48 -2.78
C LEU A 207 -4.60 -5.74 -3.41
N LEU A 208 -5.59 -6.35 -2.74
CA LEU A 208 -6.27 -7.54 -3.24
C LEU A 208 -7.12 -7.25 -4.49
N ILE A 209 -7.78 -6.10 -4.56
CA ILE A 209 -8.55 -5.65 -5.73
C ILE A 209 -7.63 -5.47 -6.93
N THR A 210 -6.45 -4.89 -6.70
CA THR A 210 -5.44 -4.72 -7.75
C THR A 210 -4.93 -6.07 -8.27
N GLN A 211 -4.74 -7.04 -7.38
CA GLN A 211 -4.34 -8.41 -7.75
C GLN A 211 -5.45 -9.19 -8.46
N LEU A 212 -6.72 -8.95 -8.09
CA LEU A 212 -7.88 -9.57 -8.73
C LEU A 212 -8.00 -9.19 -10.20
N ALA A 213 -7.56 -7.99 -10.60
CA ALA A 213 -7.54 -7.55 -12.00
C ALA A 213 -6.65 -8.41 -12.91
N TYR A 214 -5.74 -9.22 -12.32
CA TYR A 214 -4.86 -10.15 -13.03
C TYR A 214 -5.24 -11.63 -12.80
N ASP A 215 -6.31 -11.88 -12.05
CA ASP A 215 -6.88 -13.23 -11.92
C ASP A 215 -7.77 -13.53 -13.14
N THR A 216 -8.04 -14.81 -13.39
CA THR A 216 -8.90 -15.27 -14.50
C THR A 216 -10.40 -15.02 -14.24
N GLU A 217 -10.74 -14.38 -13.12
CA GLU A 217 -12.10 -14.05 -12.71
C GLU A 217 -12.73 -12.99 -13.63
N GLY A 218 -14.05 -13.07 -13.82
CA GLY A 218 -14.77 -12.18 -14.73
C GLY A 218 -14.70 -10.70 -14.33
N SER A 219 -14.81 -9.82 -15.32
CA SER A 219 -14.89 -8.35 -15.17
C SER A 219 -15.96 -7.90 -14.17
N ARG A 220 -17.00 -8.72 -13.97
CA ARG A 220 -18.04 -8.57 -12.96
C ARG A 220 -17.48 -8.56 -11.53
N THR A 221 -16.68 -9.56 -11.13
CA THR A 221 -16.14 -9.65 -9.76
C THR A 221 -15.25 -8.45 -9.44
N LEU A 222 -14.45 -8.00 -10.42
CA LEU A 222 -13.64 -6.79 -10.31
C LEU A 222 -14.48 -5.53 -10.15
N ARG A 223 -15.60 -5.41 -10.89
CA ARG A 223 -16.55 -4.30 -10.76
C ARG A 223 -17.17 -4.26 -9.37
N HIS A 224 -17.71 -5.38 -8.88
CA HIS A 224 -18.26 -5.49 -7.52
C HIS A 224 -17.25 -5.09 -6.46
N ALA A 225 -16.00 -5.54 -6.60
CA ALA A 225 -14.93 -5.20 -5.66
C ALA A 225 -14.57 -3.70 -5.68
N ARG A 226 -14.47 -3.08 -6.86
CA ARG A 226 -14.21 -1.64 -7.00
C ARG A 226 -15.34 -0.78 -6.46
N THR A 227 -16.60 -1.17 -6.73
CA THR A 227 -17.79 -0.48 -6.19
C THR A 227 -17.85 -0.66 -4.68
N LEU A 228 -17.62 -1.86 -4.16
CA LEU A 228 -17.58 -2.12 -2.71
C LEU A 228 -16.56 -1.22 -2.04
N ARG A 229 -15.33 -1.18 -2.57
CA ARG A 229 -14.27 -0.28 -2.09
C ARG A 229 -14.75 1.16 -2.03
N GLN A 230 -15.36 1.67 -3.10
CA GLN A 230 -15.90 3.04 -3.13
C GLN A 230 -16.96 3.26 -2.04
N ARG A 231 -17.90 2.33 -1.83
CA ARG A 231 -18.91 2.46 -0.78
C ARG A 231 -18.32 2.40 0.63
N MET A 232 -17.33 1.54 0.86
CA MET A 232 -16.57 1.47 2.11
C MET A 232 -15.89 2.80 2.44
N THR A 233 -15.35 3.49 1.43
CA THR A 233 -14.75 4.84 1.62
C THR A 233 -15.76 5.90 2.08
N MET A 234 -17.04 5.75 1.74
CA MET A 234 -18.12 6.66 2.15
C MET A 234 -18.65 6.33 3.55
N LEU A 235 -18.57 5.06 3.97
CA LEU A 235 -19.07 4.61 5.27
C LEU A 235 -18.29 5.21 6.44
N MET A 236 -16.96 5.31 6.32
CA MET A 236 -16.10 5.77 7.41
C MET A 236 -16.32 7.25 7.79
N PRO A 237 -16.38 8.22 6.85
CA PRO A 237 -16.76 9.60 7.16
C PRO A 237 -18.16 9.70 7.75
N LEU A 238 -19.11 8.89 7.27
CA LEU A 238 -20.48 8.89 7.78
C LEU A 238 -20.51 8.45 9.25
N LEU A 239 -19.88 7.32 9.59
CA LEU A 239 -19.82 6.82 10.97
C LEU A 239 -19.12 7.79 11.91
N SER A 240 -18.01 8.38 11.48
CA SER A 240 -17.35 9.43 12.26
C SER A 240 -18.23 10.67 12.46
N SER A 241 -18.96 11.09 11.42
CA SER A 241 -19.82 12.26 11.53
C SER A 241 -20.98 12.01 12.49
N LEU A 242 -21.51 10.79 12.48
CA LEU A 242 -22.55 10.32 13.40
C LEU A 242 -22.05 10.26 14.84
N GLU A 243 -20.84 9.74 15.05
CA GLU A 243 -20.17 9.72 16.35
C GLU A 243 -20.05 11.13 16.94
N SER A 244 -19.51 12.08 16.16
CA SER A 244 -19.36 13.47 16.62
C SER A 244 -20.71 14.10 17.00
N VAL A 245 -21.73 13.91 16.16
CA VAL A 245 -23.08 14.47 16.39
C VAL A 245 -23.75 13.83 17.61
N LEU A 246 -23.65 12.51 17.77
CA LEU A 246 -24.21 11.80 18.92
C LEU A 246 -23.47 12.13 20.22
N GLN A 247 -22.16 12.33 20.19
CA GLN A 247 -21.39 12.76 21.34
C GLN A 247 -21.79 14.18 21.77
N ALA A 248 -21.98 15.10 20.81
CA ALA A 248 -22.50 16.43 21.09
C ALA A 248 -23.91 16.40 21.69
N LEU A 249 -24.80 15.53 21.19
CA LEU A 249 -26.15 15.33 21.74
C LEU A 249 -26.14 14.78 23.17
N ARG A 250 -25.30 13.78 23.45
CA ARG A 250 -25.16 13.17 24.77
C ARG A 250 -24.60 14.15 25.81
N GLY A 251 -23.79 15.11 25.38
CA GLY A 251 -23.24 16.16 26.25
C GLY A 251 -24.23 17.27 26.61
N LEU A 252 -25.42 17.32 26.00
CA LEU A 252 -26.44 18.31 26.33
C LEU A 252 -27.29 17.87 27.54
N PRO A 253 -27.78 18.80 28.37
CA PRO A 253 -28.58 18.48 29.57
C PRO A 253 -29.89 17.75 29.28
N GLY A 254 -30.43 17.88 28.06
CA GLY A 254 -31.63 17.13 27.62
C GLY A 254 -31.35 15.73 27.07
N GLY A 255 -30.08 15.36 26.88
CA GLY A 255 -29.66 14.06 26.36
C GLY A 255 -30.26 13.69 24.99
N LEU A 256 -30.36 12.39 24.72
CA LEU A 256 -30.93 11.84 23.49
C LEU A 256 -32.47 11.83 23.54
N PRO A 257 -33.16 12.48 22.58
CA PRO A 257 -34.61 12.39 22.44
C PRO A 257 -35.10 10.94 22.36
N ALA A 258 -36.22 10.62 22.99
CA ALA A 258 -36.80 9.27 23.01
C ALA A 258 -36.99 8.64 21.61
N PRO A 259 -37.55 9.33 20.59
CA PRO A 259 -37.71 8.74 19.25
C PRO A 259 -36.37 8.48 18.56
N LEU A 260 -35.36 9.33 18.79
CA LEU A 260 -34.01 9.11 18.26
C LEU A 260 -33.36 7.89 18.95
N ARG A 261 -33.55 7.73 20.26
CA ARG A 261 -33.04 6.58 21.01
C ARG A 261 -33.60 5.26 20.47
N GLN A 262 -34.91 5.20 20.23
CA GLN A 262 -35.55 4.02 19.61
C GLN A 262 -34.98 3.72 18.22
N ALA A 263 -34.76 4.75 17.40
CA ALA A 263 -34.14 4.59 16.08
C ALA A 263 -32.69 4.09 16.17
N LEU A 264 -31.90 4.58 17.12
CA LEU A 264 -30.53 4.13 17.38
C LEU A 264 -30.51 2.67 17.82
N ASP A 265 -31.39 2.28 18.75
CA ASP A 265 -31.48 0.92 19.28
C ASP A 265 -31.94 -0.08 18.21
N ALA A 266 -32.94 0.29 17.40
CA ALA A 266 -33.40 -0.52 16.27
C ALA A 266 -32.29 -0.70 15.22
N THR A 267 -31.53 0.36 14.92
CA THR A 267 -30.41 0.29 13.96
C THR A 267 -29.26 -0.56 14.52
N ALA A 268 -28.96 -0.44 15.82
CA ALA A 268 -27.94 -1.26 16.47
C ALA A 268 -28.31 -2.75 16.44
N ALA A 269 -29.55 -3.10 16.82
CA ALA A 269 -30.05 -4.46 16.76
C ALA A 269 -30.03 -5.05 15.33
N TRP A 270 -30.38 -4.23 14.33
CA TRP A 270 -30.29 -4.62 12.92
C TRP A 270 -28.84 -4.93 12.50
N LEU A 271 -27.87 -4.09 12.89
CA LEU A 271 -26.44 -4.33 12.63
C LEU A 271 -25.93 -5.59 13.33
N ASP A 272 -26.32 -5.84 14.58
CA ASP A 272 -25.93 -7.03 15.36
C ASP A 272 -26.48 -8.32 14.75
N SER A 273 -27.65 -8.25 14.10
CA SER A 273 -28.22 -9.39 13.35
C SER A 273 -27.49 -9.68 12.03
N GLY A 274 -26.43 -8.93 11.70
CA GLY A 274 -25.74 -9.01 10.42
C GLY A 274 -26.56 -8.48 9.25
N ALA A 275 -27.53 -7.59 9.52
CA ALA A 275 -28.48 -7.06 8.54
C ALA A 275 -29.21 -8.16 7.74
N ALA A 276 -29.58 -9.26 8.43
CA ALA A 276 -30.35 -10.35 7.84
C ALA A 276 -31.80 -9.94 7.54
N GLN A 277 -32.33 -8.99 8.32
CA GLN A 277 -33.68 -8.44 8.18
C GLN A 277 -33.66 -7.17 7.31
N PRO A 278 -34.81 -6.77 6.72
CA PRO A 278 -34.91 -5.47 6.06
C PRO A 278 -34.52 -4.34 7.03
N ALA A 279 -33.89 -3.29 6.48
CA ALA A 279 -33.46 -2.14 7.27
C ALA A 279 -34.67 -1.54 8.02
N PRO A 280 -34.47 -1.06 9.27
CA PRO A 280 -35.55 -0.44 10.02
C PRO A 280 -36.08 0.79 9.27
N THR A 281 -37.40 0.90 9.16
CA THR A 281 -38.04 2.12 8.65
C THR A 281 -37.89 3.22 9.68
N LEU A 282 -36.93 4.11 9.43
CA LEU A 282 -36.70 5.29 10.25
C LEU A 282 -37.80 6.32 9.96
N HIS A 283 -38.44 6.82 11.01
CA HIS A 283 -39.42 7.90 10.89
C HIS A 283 -38.81 9.10 10.15
N ASP A 284 -39.60 9.77 9.31
CA ASP A 284 -39.15 10.96 8.60
C ASP A 284 -38.96 12.08 9.63
N TRP A 285 -37.71 12.26 10.07
CA TRP A 285 -37.33 13.25 11.07
C TRP A 285 -37.34 14.63 10.43
N ARG A 286 -38.53 15.24 10.36
CA ARG A 286 -38.70 16.63 9.94
C ARG A 286 -38.75 17.53 11.15
N LEU A 287 -38.09 18.68 11.06
CA LEU A 287 -38.22 19.74 12.06
C LEU A 287 -39.64 20.30 12.00
N ASP A 288 -40.44 20.09 13.03
CA ASP A 288 -41.69 20.83 13.21
C ASP A 288 -41.40 22.34 13.35
N ALA A 289 -42.30 23.17 12.85
CA ALA A 289 -42.04 24.60 12.61
C ALA A 289 -41.71 25.42 13.89
N GLY A 290 -41.92 24.88 15.09
CA GLY A 290 -41.79 25.60 16.38
C GLY A 290 -40.46 25.42 17.16
N ASP A 291 -39.83 24.25 17.17
CA ASP A 291 -38.82 23.86 18.20
C ASP A 291 -37.36 23.74 17.69
N GLY A 292 -36.95 24.60 16.77
CA GLY A 292 -35.72 24.47 15.99
C GLY A 292 -34.38 24.86 16.67
N GLY A 293 -34.19 24.56 17.96
CA GLY A 293 -32.92 24.82 18.66
C GLY A 293 -31.74 23.94 18.22
N TRP A 294 -30.53 24.24 18.70
CA TRP A 294 -29.32 23.41 18.44
C TRP A 294 -29.51 21.90 18.72
N PRO A 295 -30.20 21.45 19.78
CA PRO A 295 -30.47 20.04 20.01
C PRO A 295 -31.32 19.39 18.89
N ALA A 296 -32.30 20.11 18.36
CA ALA A 296 -33.16 19.63 17.28
C ALA A 296 -32.40 19.51 15.95
N GLN A 297 -31.48 20.44 15.68
CA GLN A 297 -30.61 20.40 14.50
C GLN A 297 -29.65 19.20 14.54
N LEU A 298 -29.05 18.95 15.70
CA LEU A 298 -28.21 17.77 15.92
C LEU A 298 -29.01 16.46 15.76
N ALA A 299 -30.21 16.38 16.35
CA ALA A 299 -31.06 15.19 16.24
C ALA A 299 -31.50 14.92 14.80
N THR A 300 -31.83 15.97 14.04
CA THR A 300 -32.17 15.88 12.61
C THR A 300 -30.99 15.42 11.76
N THR A 301 -29.81 15.93 12.07
CA THR A 301 -28.57 15.53 11.40
C THR A 301 -28.25 14.05 11.67
N ALA A 302 -28.37 13.60 12.93
CA ALA A 302 -28.16 12.22 13.31
C ALA A 302 -29.16 11.29 12.61
N ALA A 303 -30.45 11.64 12.60
CA ALA A 303 -31.48 10.87 11.91
C ALA A 303 -31.22 10.74 10.40
N GLY A 304 -30.85 11.85 9.74
CA GLY A 304 -30.49 11.83 8.32
C GLY A 304 -29.23 10.99 8.01
N GLN A 305 -28.27 10.95 8.94
CA GLN A 305 -27.10 10.08 8.82
C GLN A 305 -27.46 8.60 9.01
N LEU A 306 -28.37 8.25 9.93
CA LEU A 306 -28.89 6.87 10.09
C LEU A 306 -29.64 6.39 8.84
N GLN A 307 -30.46 7.27 8.25
CA GLN A 307 -31.17 6.99 6.99
C GLN A 307 -30.23 6.71 5.82
N ARG A 308 -29.03 7.32 5.80
CA ARG A 308 -27.98 7.04 4.81
C ARG A 308 -27.14 5.82 5.16
N LEU A 309 -26.94 5.54 6.44
CA LEU A 309 -26.13 4.41 6.93
C LEU A 309 -26.73 3.07 6.51
N CYS A 310 -28.03 2.87 6.75
CA CYS A 310 -28.71 1.59 6.51
C CYS A 310 -28.61 1.11 5.04
N PRO A 311 -29.02 1.91 4.03
CA PRO A 311 -28.91 1.49 2.63
C PRO A 311 -27.47 1.31 2.17
N LEU A 312 -26.54 2.16 2.64
CA LEU A 312 -25.12 2.06 2.30
C LEU A 312 -24.50 0.77 2.84
N TYR A 313 -24.81 0.39 4.09
CA TYR A 313 -24.31 -0.85 4.68
C TYR A 313 -24.92 -2.09 4.00
N ALA A 314 -26.22 -2.05 3.69
CA ALA A 314 -26.89 -3.11 2.93
C ALA A 314 -26.31 -3.28 1.52
N GLU A 315 -26.00 -2.19 0.82
CA GLU A 315 -25.33 -2.20 -0.49
C GLU A 315 -23.94 -2.84 -0.38
N CYS A 316 -23.15 -2.48 0.65
CA CYS A 316 -21.85 -3.10 0.90
C CYS A 316 -21.96 -4.63 1.12
N LEU A 317 -22.95 -5.10 1.88
CA LEU A 317 -23.19 -6.53 2.08
C LEU A 317 -23.59 -7.24 0.79
N ALA A 318 -24.45 -6.62 -0.03
CA ALA A 318 -24.85 -7.17 -1.32
C ALA A 318 -23.65 -7.31 -2.28
N LEU A 319 -22.83 -6.26 -2.38
CA LEU A 319 -21.61 -6.26 -3.19
C LEU A 319 -20.60 -7.30 -2.69
N GLN A 320 -20.42 -7.43 -1.37
CA GLN A 320 -19.54 -8.43 -0.77
C GLN A 320 -19.99 -9.87 -1.07
N ARG A 321 -21.30 -10.15 -0.98
CA ARG A 321 -21.87 -11.46 -1.34
C ARG A 321 -21.73 -11.75 -2.84
N GLY A 322 -21.74 -10.71 -3.67
CA GLY A 322 -21.52 -10.74 -5.11
C GLY A 322 -20.08 -11.03 -5.55
N ILE A 323 -19.09 -11.02 -4.64
CA ILE A 323 -17.70 -11.37 -4.96
C ILE A 323 -17.57 -12.90 -5.08
N GLY A 324 -17.26 -13.37 -6.28
CA GLY A 324 -16.99 -14.78 -6.66
C GLY A 324 -17.88 -15.28 -7.80
N GLU A 325 -17.52 -16.42 -8.41
CA GLU A 325 -18.18 -17.00 -9.61
C GLU A 325 -19.70 -17.26 -9.46
N HIS A 326 -20.20 -17.45 -8.25
CA HIS A 326 -21.61 -17.80 -7.96
C HIS A 326 -22.34 -16.78 -7.08
N GLY A 327 -21.84 -15.53 -7.01
CA GLY A 327 -22.47 -14.49 -6.20
C GLY A 327 -23.84 -14.06 -6.77
N PRO A 328 -24.87 -13.83 -5.92
CA PRO A 328 -26.14 -13.29 -6.38
C PRO A 328 -25.93 -11.97 -7.13
N GLU A 329 -26.75 -11.72 -8.14
CA GLU A 329 -26.74 -10.44 -8.85
C GLU A 329 -27.09 -9.35 -7.84
N ALA A 330 -26.16 -8.41 -7.61
CA ALA A 330 -26.49 -7.25 -6.79
C ALA A 330 -27.62 -6.51 -7.51
N PRO A 331 -28.67 -6.06 -6.78
CA PRO A 331 -29.73 -5.28 -7.39
C PRO A 331 -29.10 -4.13 -8.16
N ALA A 332 -29.52 -3.94 -9.42
CA ALA A 332 -29.02 -2.90 -10.31
C ALA A 332 -28.99 -1.58 -9.53
N ALA A 333 -27.79 -1.08 -9.24
CA ALA A 333 -27.64 0.11 -8.40
C ALA A 333 -28.44 1.27 -9.01
N THR A 334 -29.39 1.81 -8.25
CA THR A 334 -30.29 2.91 -8.62
C THR A 334 -29.60 4.27 -8.70
N SER A 335 -28.31 4.34 -9.03
CA SER A 335 -27.62 5.62 -9.20
C SER A 335 -26.43 5.46 -10.12
N CYS A 336 -26.41 6.30 -11.15
CA CYS A 336 -25.46 6.44 -12.26
C CYS A 336 -24.11 5.70 -12.10
N PRO A 337 -23.60 5.04 -13.15
CA PRO A 337 -22.20 4.68 -13.19
C PRO A 337 -21.38 5.96 -13.01
N ALA A 338 -20.74 6.10 -11.85
CA ALA A 338 -19.75 7.14 -11.68
C ALA A 338 -18.67 6.91 -12.76
N PRO A 339 -18.19 7.95 -13.46
CA PRO A 339 -17.12 7.80 -14.42
C PRO A 339 -15.98 7.05 -13.76
N GLU A 340 -15.49 5.99 -14.41
CA GLU A 340 -14.26 5.33 -13.98
C GLU A 340 -13.16 6.39 -13.98
N ALA A 341 -12.89 6.97 -12.81
CA ALA A 341 -11.78 7.88 -12.66
C ALA A 341 -10.53 7.08 -13.07
N PRO A 342 -9.71 7.59 -14.01
CA PRO A 342 -8.58 6.84 -14.52
C PRO A 342 -7.71 6.35 -13.36
N ASP A 343 -7.31 5.08 -13.40
CA ASP A 343 -6.42 4.43 -12.43
C ASP A 343 -5.21 5.35 -12.17
N GLY A 344 -5.26 6.16 -11.10
CA GLY A 344 -4.21 7.16 -10.83
C GLY A 344 -4.67 8.54 -10.38
N ALA A 345 -5.88 9.00 -10.73
CA ALA A 345 -6.34 10.37 -10.45
C ALA A 345 -6.45 10.73 -8.94
N GLY A 346 -6.38 9.72 -8.08
CA GLY A 346 -6.52 9.80 -6.63
C GLY A 346 -5.23 9.67 -5.80
N HIS A 347 -4.05 9.48 -6.38
CA HIS A 347 -2.85 9.17 -5.57
C HIS A 347 -1.99 10.41 -5.30
N HIS A 348 -1.64 10.64 -4.03
CA HIS A 348 -0.69 11.70 -3.67
C HIS A 348 0.75 11.21 -3.77
N HIS A 349 1.54 11.90 -4.60
CA HIS A 349 2.98 11.68 -4.75
C HIS A 349 3.77 12.84 -4.16
N ASP A 350 4.67 12.53 -3.23
CA ASP A 350 5.66 13.48 -2.74
C ASP A 350 6.90 13.42 -3.63
N HIS A 351 6.84 14.09 -4.79
CA HIS A 351 7.91 14.06 -5.80
C HIS A 351 9.29 14.41 -5.22
N GLY A 352 9.37 15.29 -4.22
CA GLY A 352 10.63 15.63 -3.56
C GLY A 352 11.24 14.45 -2.82
N MET A 353 10.42 13.69 -2.08
CA MET A 353 10.90 12.50 -1.36
C MET A 353 11.22 11.34 -2.30
N LEU A 354 10.41 11.18 -3.36
CA LEU A 354 10.65 10.15 -4.38
C LEU A 354 11.95 10.42 -5.15
N LEU A 355 12.18 11.67 -5.58
CA LEU A 355 13.40 12.06 -6.28
C LEU A 355 14.63 11.92 -5.38
N PHE A 356 14.56 12.37 -4.12
CA PHE A 356 15.64 12.21 -3.16
C PHE A 356 16.02 10.73 -2.99
N GLY A 357 15.01 9.86 -2.83
CA GLY A 357 15.23 8.43 -2.69
C GLY A 357 15.87 7.78 -3.91
N ALA A 358 15.44 8.18 -5.10
CA ALA A 358 15.97 7.69 -6.36
C ALA A 358 17.41 8.17 -6.62
N VAL A 359 17.68 9.47 -6.45
CA VAL A 359 19.02 10.07 -6.61
C VAL A 359 20.00 9.48 -5.60
N SER A 360 19.57 9.31 -4.34
CA SER A 360 20.39 8.67 -3.30
C SER A 360 20.79 7.25 -3.70
N SER A 361 19.90 6.48 -4.35
CA SER A 361 20.18 5.11 -4.78
C SER A 361 21.16 5.07 -5.96
N GLY A 362 20.97 5.94 -6.96
CA GLY A 362 21.92 6.09 -8.06
C GLY A 362 23.30 6.53 -7.57
N LEU A 363 23.36 7.52 -6.67
CA LEU A 363 24.60 7.99 -6.06
C LEU A 363 25.30 6.89 -5.25
N ALA A 364 24.54 6.04 -4.53
CA ALA A 364 25.09 4.89 -3.82
C ALA A 364 25.86 3.96 -4.76
N VAL A 365 25.23 3.62 -5.90
CA VAL A 365 25.81 2.70 -6.89
C VAL A 365 26.99 3.35 -7.59
N PHE A 366 26.91 4.65 -7.88
CA PHE A 366 28.04 5.40 -8.42
C PHE A 366 29.24 5.36 -7.46
N CYS A 367 29.04 5.67 -6.18
CA CYS A 367 30.08 5.61 -5.17
C CYS A 367 30.64 4.19 -4.97
N ALA A 368 29.79 3.15 -4.98
CA ALA A 368 30.23 1.76 -4.92
C ALA A 368 31.10 1.38 -6.13
N GLY A 369 30.72 1.83 -7.33
CA GLY A 369 31.52 1.63 -8.54
C GLY A 369 32.85 2.38 -8.50
N LEU A 370 32.87 3.63 -8.01
CA LEU A 370 34.12 4.36 -7.82
C LEU A 370 35.04 3.65 -6.81
N LEU A 371 34.51 3.18 -5.69
CA LEU A 371 35.29 2.40 -4.72
C LEU A 371 35.89 1.15 -5.36
N TRP A 372 35.13 0.44 -6.19
CA TRP A 372 35.63 -0.72 -6.94
C TRP A 372 36.74 -0.33 -7.92
N ILE A 373 36.52 0.70 -8.74
CA ILE A 373 37.50 1.16 -9.75
C ILE A 373 38.80 1.63 -9.08
N PHE A 374 38.73 2.43 -8.01
CA PHE A 374 39.91 2.98 -7.34
C PHE A 374 40.62 1.97 -6.45
N SER A 375 39.92 0.98 -5.90
CA SER A 375 40.55 -0.09 -5.13
C SER A 375 41.28 -1.11 -6.01
N GLY A 376 40.95 -1.17 -7.31
CA GLY A 376 41.49 -2.18 -8.21
C GLY A 376 41.07 -3.60 -7.85
N TRP A 377 39.97 -3.76 -7.10
CA TRP A 377 39.54 -5.07 -6.59
C TRP A 377 38.99 -5.95 -7.72
N GLU A 378 39.73 -7.00 -8.09
CA GLU A 378 39.43 -7.86 -9.25
C GLU A 378 37.98 -8.39 -9.27
N ASP A 379 37.49 -8.98 -8.17
CA ASP A 379 36.12 -9.54 -8.09
C ASP A 379 35.05 -8.55 -7.58
N GLY A 380 35.35 -7.24 -7.55
CA GLY A 380 34.42 -6.24 -7.03
C GLY A 380 33.16 -6.02 -7.89
N ALA A 381 33.15 -6.44 -9.17
CA ALA A 381 32.01 -6.28 -10.07
C ALA A 381 30.72 -6.91 -9.52
N GLY A 382 30.82 -8.12 -8.96
CA GLY A 382 29.69 -8.82 -8.34
C GLY A 382 29.17 -8.09 -7.10
N ALA A 383 30.06 -7.51 -6.30
CA ALA A 383 29.69 -6.72 -5.12
C ALA A 383 28.91 -5.46 -5.51
N VAL A 384 29.32 -4.74 -6.55
CA VAL A 384 28.59 -3.56 -7.02
C VAL A 384 27.21 -3.94 -7.58
N ALA A 385 27.10 -5.07 -8.28
CA ALA A 385 25.81 -5.58 -8.75
C ALA A 385 24.86 -5.88 -7.58
N VAL A 386 25.32 -6.61 -6.55
CA VAL A 386 24.52 -6.91 -5.34
C VAL A 386 24.16 -5.63 -4.57
N ALA A 387 25.07 -4.66 -4.51
CA ALA A 387 24.85 -3.39 -3.83
C ALA A 387 23.76 -2.60 -4.55
N SER A 388 23.73 -2.63 -5.89
CA SER A 388 22.68 -1.98 -6.69
C SER A 388 21.29 -2.53 -6.40
N ILE A 389 21.15 -3.85 -6.27
CA ILE A 389 19.89 -4.51 -5.90
C ILE A 389 19.46 -4.02 -4.51
N ALA A 390 20.36 -4.12 -3.53
CA ALA A 390 20.06 -3.73 -2.15
C ALA A 390 19.67 -2.24 -2.03
N CYS A 391 20.41 -1.34 -2.68
CA CYS A 391 20.11 0.09 -2.72
C CYS A 391 18.73 0.38 -3.33
N CYS A 392 18.37 -0.28 -4.45
CA CYS A 392 17.04 -0.14 -5.04
C CYS A 392 15.91 -0.56 -4.08
N PHE A 393 16.13 -1.59 -3.26
CA PHE A 393 15.15 -1.98 -2.24
C PHE A 393 15.06 -1.01 -1.07
N PHE A 394 16.20 -0.55 -0.54
CA PHE A 394 16.23 0.46 0.51
C PHE A 394 15.64 1.80 0.05
N ALA A 395 15.64 2.09 -1.26
CA ALA A 395 14.99 3.26 -1.84
C ALA A 395 13.49 3.34 -1.51
N ALA A 396 12.81 2.19 -1.46
CA ALA A 396 11.38 2.09 -1.22
C ALA A 396 11.00 2.03 0.27
N ILE A 397 11.98 1.92 1.18
CA ILE A 397 11.74 1.78 2.62
C ILE A 397 11.79 3.15 3.30
N ASP A 398 10.71 3.51 4.01
CA ASP A 398 10.62 4.79 4.74
C ASP A 398 11.57 4.85 5.94
N GLU A 399 11.80 3.73 6.64
CA GLU A 399 12.71 3.67 7.80
C GLU A 399 13.80 2.60 7.63
N PRO A 400 14.91 2.91 6.92
CA PRO A 400 16.01 1.98 6.71
C PRO A 400 16.59 1.41 8.00
N ARG A 401 16.62 2.21 9.07
CA ARG A 401 17.19 1.84 10.39
C ARG A 401 16.52 0.60 10.99
N ARG A 402 15.18 0.48 10.88
CA ARG A 402 14.46 -0.70 11.41
C ARG A 402 14.74 -1.95 10.60
N MET A 403 15.01 -1.81 9.30
CA MET A 403 15.29 -2.92 8.40
C MET A 403 16.78 -3.30 8.35
N ALA A 404 17.69 -2.40 8.68
CA ALA A 404 19.14 -2.63 8.59
C ALA A 404 19.61 -3.80 9.47
N ALA A 405 19.23 -3.82 10.74
CA ALA A 405 19.64 -4.89 11.67
C ALA A 405 19.10 -6.30 11.29
N PRO A 406 17.81 -6.50 10.95
CA PRO A 406 17.37 -7.79 10.44
C PRO A 406 18.02 -8.13 9.10
N PHE A 407 18.18 -7.16 8.19
CA PHE A 407 18.87 -7.37 6.91
C PHE A 407 20.28 -7.94 7.11
N LEU A 408 21.11 -7.29 7.95
CA LEU A 408 22.47 -7.75 8.21
C LEU A 408 22.52 -9.13 8.88
N ARG A 409 21.66 -9.39 9.87
CA ARG A 409 21.59 -10.70 10.53
C ARG A 409 21.22 -11.81 9.54
N TRP A 410 20.22 -11.59 8.70
CA TRP A 410 19.80 -12.59 7.72
C TRP A 410 20.83 -12.74 6.61
N SER A 411 21.46 -11.67 6.14
CA SER A 411 22.57 -11.73 5.18
C SER A 411 23.75 -12.56 5.70
N LEU A 412 24.10 -12.42 6.99
CA LEU A 412 25.12 -13.25 7.61
C LEU A 412 24.71 -14.73 7.65
N VAL A 413 23.45 -15.02 8.03
CA VAL A 413 22.91 -16.39 7.98
C VAL A 413 22.93 -16.95 6.56
N CYS A 414 22.56 -16.15 5.55
CA CYS A 414 22.64 -16.52 4.14
C CYS A 414 24.06 -16.94 3.78
N LEU A 415 25.05 -16.11 4.13
CA LEU A 415 26.46 -16.35 3.83
C LEU A 415 26.93 -17.66 4.47
N LEU A 416 26.64 -17.88 5.75
CA LEU A 416 27.03 -19.11 6.45
C LEU A 416 26.38 -20.37 5.86
N VAL A 417 25.07 -20.32 5.58
CA VAL A 417 24.34 -21.45 4.97
C VAL A 417 24.88 -21.71 3.57
N ALA A 418 25.07 -20.68 2.77
CA ALA A 418 25.61 -20.76 1.44
C ALA A 418 27.02 -21.36 1.40
N SER A 419 27.93 -20.88 2.24
CA SER A 419 29.28 -21.44 2.35
C SER A 419 29.23 -22.89 2.80
N GLY A 420 28.38 -23.24 3.78
CA GLY A 420 28.18 -24.63 4.18
C GLY A 420 27.69 -25.52 3.03
N TYR A 421 26.73 -25.04 2.23
CA TYR A 421 26.25 -25.77 1.06
C TYR A 421 27.33 -25.92 -0.01
N LEU A 422 28.06 -24.86 -0.32
CA LEU A 422 29.12 -24.87 -1.33
C LEU A 422 30.25 -25.85 -0.97
N PHE A 423 30.71 -25.86 0.28
CA PHE A 423 31.88 -26.67 0.68
C PHE A 423 31.53 -28.08 1.17
N VAL A 424 30.36 -28.29 1.77
CA VAL A 424 30.00 -29.58 2.39
C VAL A 424 29.02 -30.35 1.51
N VAL A 425 28.09 -29.67 0.85
CA VAL A 425 26.92 -30.32 0.22
C VAL A 425 27.14 -30.54 -1.27
N VAL A 426 27.46 -29.49 -2.03
CA VAL A 426 27.62 -29.56 -3.49
C VAL A 426 28.68 -30.58 -3.95
N PRO A 427 29.84 -30.75 -3.27
CA PRO A 427 30.84 -31.76 -3.69
C PRO A 427 30.32 -33.20 -3.65
N HIS A 428 29.29 -33.48 -2.84
CA HIS A 428 28.69 -34.82 -2.70
C HIS A 428 27.49 -35.03 -3.64
N ALA A 429 27.08 -33.99 -4.38
CA ALA A 429 25.93 -34.05 -5.27
C ALA A 429 26.33 -34.53 -6.67
N HIS A 430 26.46 -35.84 -6.84
CA HIS A 430 26.82 -36.45 -8.13
C HIS A 430 25.64 -36.67 -9.09
N THR A 431 24.41 -36.62 -8.58
CA THR A 431 23.18 -36.74 -9.38
C THR A 431 22.21 -35.63 -9.04
N PHE A 432 21.31 -35.32 -9.97
CA PHE A 432 20.34 -34.24 -9.80
C PHE A 432 19.38 -34.52 -8.64
N GLU A 433 18.99 -35.78 -8.44
CA GLU A 433 18.09 -36.20 -7.37
C GLU A 433 18.69 -35.93 -5.99
N VAL A 434 19.99 -36.20 -5.84
CA VAL A 434 20.73 -35.93 -4.60
C VAL A 434 20.85 -34.41 -4.37
N LEU A 435 21.16 -33.65 -5.42
CA LEU A 435 21.17 -32.19 -5.36
C LEU A 435 19.80 -31.63 -4.94
N ALA A 436 18.72 -32.10 -5.55
CA ALA A 436 17.36 -31.66 -5.23
C ALA A 436 16.99 -32.01 -3.79
N ALA A 437 17.29 -33.22 -3.32
CA ALA A 437 17.05 -33.64 -1.94
C ALA A 437 17.83 -32.77 -0.93
N MET A 438 19.08 -32.45 -1.23
CA MET A 438 19.92 -31.59 -0.39
C MET A 438 19.39 -30.15 -0.35
N LEU A 439 18.93 -29.61 -1.49
CA LEU A 439 18.34 -28.26 -1.56
C LEU A 439 16.95 -28.17 -0.91
N ALA A 440 16.28 -29.30 -0.64
CA ALA A 440 14.93 -29.30 -0.07
C ALA A 440 14.84 -28.56 1.25
N LEU A 441 15.75 -28.82 2.20
CA LEU A 441 15.69 -28.22 3.53
C LEU A 441 15.74 -26.67 3.52
N PRO A 442 16.74 -26.01 2.90
CA PRO A 442 16.83 -24.56 2.90
C PRO A 442 15.71 -23.93 2.07
N TYR A 443 15.39 -24.50 0.91
CA TYR A 443 14.42 -23.90 0.00
C TYR A 443 12.96 -24.10 0.43
N LEU A 444 12.63 -25.18 1.14
CA LEU A 444 11.36 -25.27 1.86
C LEU A 444 11.29 -24.26 3.02
N GLY A 445 12.38 -24.04 3.75
CA GLY A 445 12.45 -22.98 4.77
C GLY A 445 12.20 -21.59 4.17
N ILE A 446 12.82 -21.30 3.02
CA ILE A 446 12.65 -20.04 2.28
C ILE A 446 11.21 -19.88 1.79
N GLY A 447 10.59 -20.93 1.22
CA GLY A 447 9.21 -20.87 0.74
C GLY A 447 8.21 -20.59 1.87
N LEU A 448 8.44 -21.13 3.07
CA LEU A 448 7.66 -20.79 4.27
C LEU A 448 7.83 -19.32 4.68
N LEU A 449 9.04 -18.76 4.57
CA LEU A 449 9.31 -17.35 4.85
C LEU A 449 8.65 -16.43 3.82
N VAL A 450 8.62 -16.79 2.54
CA VAL A 450 7.92 -16.03 1.47
C VAL A 450 6.42 -15.91 1.78
N ALA A 451 5.82 -16.95 2.35
CA ALA A 451 4.41 -16.94 2.73
C ALA A 451 4.08 -16.06 3.95
N ARG A 452 5.10 -15.59 4.70
CA ARG A 452 4.90 -14.79 5.92
C ARG A 452 5.00 -13.29 5.64
N PRO A 453 4.01 -12.48 6.04
CA PRO A 453 4.08 -11.03 5.91
C PRO A 453 5.25 -10.46 6.74
N GLY A 454 6.01 -9.53 6.16
CA GLY A 454 7.19 -8.91 6.77
C GLY A 454 8.53 -9.61 6.45
N PHE A 455 8.52 -10.87 6.05
CA PHE A 455 9.73 -11.60 5.65
C PHE A 455 9.97 -11.65 4.15
N GLN A 456 9.08 -11.08 3.32
CA GLN A 456 9.17 -11.18 1.86
C GLN A 456 10.50 -10.67 1.28
N LEU A 457 10.98 -9.50 1.72
CA LEU A 457 12.26 -8.95 1.26
C LEU A 457 13.44 -9.84 1.69
N ILE A 458 13.41 -10.31 2.94
CA ILE A 458 14.43 -11.18 3.51
C ILE A 458 14.46 -12.52 2.76
N ALA A 459 13.31 -13.13 2.51
CA ALA A 459 13.18 -14.40 1.81
C ALA A 459 13.61 -14.26 0.34
N MET A 460 13.29 -13.14 -0.31
CA MET A 460 13.76 -12.82 -1.65
C MET A 460 15.29 -12.73 -1.69
N LEU A 461 15.89 -11.94 -0.79
CA LEU A 461 17.34 -11.81 -0.72
C LEU A 461 18.04 -13.14 -0.38
N LEU A 462 17.48 -13.90 0.55
CA LEU A 462 17.97 -15.23 0.93
C LEU A 462 17.93 -16.17 -0.26
N SER A 463 16.84 -16.16 -1.05
CA SER A 463 16.74 -16.99 -2.25
C SER A 463 17.82 -16.67 -3.30
N VAL A 464 18.20 -15.40 -3.50
CA VAL A 464 19.28 -15.03 -4.43
C VAL A 464 20.62 -15.46 -3.89
N ASN A 465 20.95 -15.05 -2.66
CA ASN A 465 22.29 -15.22 -2.15
C ASN A 465 22.59 -16.71 -2.02
N THR A 466 21.68 -17.50 -1.44
CA THR A 466 21.85 -18.96 -1.35
C THR A 466 21.93 -19.62 -2.74
N ALA A 467 21.22 -19.10 -3.76
CA ALA A 467 21.28 -19.64 -5.12
C ALA A 467 22.57 -19.26 -5.85
N SER A 468 23.05 -18.02 -5.72
CA SER A 468 24.28 -17.53 -6.33
C SER A 468 25.52 -18.27 -5.82
N PHE A 469 25.52 -18.65 -4.54
CA PHE A 469 26.59 -19.47 -3.97
C PHE A 469 26.45 -20.94 -4.30
N ALA A 470 25.28 -21.42 -4.70
CA ALA A 470 25.09 -22.78 -5.24
C ALA A 470 25.53 -22.87 -6.71
N ASN A 471 26.42 -22.00 -7.19
CA ASN A 471 26.95 -22.06 -8.54
C ASN A 471 27.76 -23.34 -8.74
N VAL A 472 27.05 -24.41 -9.11
CA VAL A 472 27.55 -25.78 -9.32
C VAL A 472 28.74 -25.82 -10.29
N GLN A 473 28.85 -24.85 -11.19
CA GLN A 473 29.93 -24.77 -12.18
C GLN A 473 31.27 -24.32 -11.58
N ALA A 474 31.28 -23.60 -10.45
CA ALA A 474 32.50 -23.08 -9.84
C ALA A 474 33.16 -24.06 -8.85
N VAL A 475 32.48 -25.14 -8.46
CA VAL A 475 32.98 -26.09 -7.44
C VAL A 475 34.09 -27.00 -7.97
N PHE A 476 34.20 -27.15 -9.29
CA PHE A 476 35.17 -28.09 -9.88
C PHE A 476 36.58 -27.51 -10.06
N ASP A 477 36.75 -26.18 -9.99
CA ASP A 477 38.06 -25.53 -9.83
C ASP A 477 38.19 -25.07 -8.37
N ALA A 478 38.88 -25.87 -7.55
CA ALA A 478 39.07 -25.63 -6.12
C ALA A 478 39.96 -24.40 -5.81
N ASP A 479 39.53 -23.19 -6.19
CA ASP A 479 40.16 -21.93 -5.79
C ASP A 479 39.49 -21.38 -4.52
N PHE A 480 40.05 -21.76 -3.37
CA PHE A 480 39.65 -21.21 -2.08
C PHE A 480 39.82 -19.69 -2.05
N LEU A 481 40.83 -19.14 -2.71
CA LEU A 481 41.18 -17.73 -2.64
C LEU A 481 40.16 -16.87 -3.40
N GLY A 482 39.79 -17.27 -4.62
CA GLY A 482 38.69 -16.67 -5.37
C GLY A 482 37.34 -16.81 -4.66
N THR A 483 37.06 -17.97 -4.08
CA THR A 483 35.81 -18.18 -3.31
C THR A 483 35.75 -17.30 -2.05
N PHE A 484 36.86 -17.18 -1.32
CA PHE A 484 36.98 -16.32 -0.14
C PHE A 484 36.84 -14.84 -0.54
N ASN A 485 37.49 -14.43 -1.63
CA ASN A 485 37.41 -13.07 -2.16
C ASN A 485 35.96 -12.71 -2.55
N ALA A 486 35.26 -13.61 -3.24
CA ALA A 486 33.85 -13.44 -3.60
C ALA A 486 32.93 -13.34 -2.36
N CYS A 487 33.22 -14.12 -1.30
CA CYS A 487 32.51 -14.02 -0.02
C CYS A 487 32.76 -12.66 0.65
N LEU A 488 34.00 -12.17 0.67
CA LEU A 488 34.36 -10.87 1.22
C LEU A 488 33.70 -9.72 0.44
N ALA A 489 33.72 -9.79 -0.88
CA ALA A 489 33.08 -8.83 -1.78
C ALA A 489 31.56 -8.77 -1.53
N SER A 490 30.92 -9.93 -1.39
CA SER A 490 29.50 -10.04 -1.07
C SER A 490 29.18 -9.47 0.33
N ALA A 491 30.00 -9.77 1.33
CA ALA A 491 29.83 -9.23 2.69
C ALA A 491 29.98 -7.70 2.71
N ALA A 492 30.97 -7.15 2.00
CA ALA A 492 31.14 -5.70 1.86
C ALA A 492 29.93 -5.04 1.20
N SER A 493 29.39 -5.65 0.13
CA SER A 493 28.18 -5.20 -0.55
C SER A 493 26.95 -5.19 0.37
N MET A 494 26.77 -6.25 1.15
CA MET A 494 25.69 -6.38 2.13
C MET A 494 25.79 -5.34 3.26
N LEU A 495 26.99 -4.89 3.61
CA LEU A 495 27.19 -3.81 4.59
C LEU A 495 26.97 -2.42 3.97
N PHE A 496 27.39 -2.22 2.73
CA PHE A 496 27.38 -0.93 2.07
C PHE A 496 25.96 -0.33 1.97
N ALA A 497 25.00 -1.07 1.42
CA ALA A 497 23.65 -0.55 1.19
C ALA A 497 22.90 -0.06 2.46
N PRO A 498 22.83 -0.83 3.57
CA PRO A 498 22.19 -0.34 4.79
C PRO A 498 22.94 0.84 5.42
N LEU A 499 24.28 0.83 5.41
CA LEU A 499 25.08 1.94 5.93
C LEU A 499 24.84 3.23 5.13
N TRP A 500 24.85 3.13 3.79
CA TRP A 500 24.52 4.24 2.91
C TRP A 500 23.11 4.78 3.18
N ALA A 501 22.11 3.89 3.23
CA ALA A 501 20.73 4.27 3.48
C ALA A 501 20.57 4.97 4.84
N MET A 502 21.31 4.53 5.87
CA MET A 502 21.32 5.17 7.19
C MET A 502 22.02 6.53 7.22
N ALA A 503 23.09 6.69 6.42
CA ALA A 503 23.83 7.94 6.32
C ALA A 503 23.07 9.01 5.53
N VAL A 504 22.50 8.64 4.38
CA VAL A 504 21.86 9.60 3.46
C VAL A 504 20.41 9.90 3.84
N ARG A 505 19.70 9.02 4.56
CA ARG A 505 18.32 9.28 5.01
C ARG A 505 18.26 9.59 6.51
N PRO A 506 18.50 10.85 6.94
CA PRO A 506 18.29 11.25 8.33
C PRO A 506 16.81 11.38 8.71
N PHE A 507 15.89 11.38 7.73
CA PHE A 507 14.46 11.62 7.95
C PHE A 507 13.75 10.38 8.50
N GLY A 508 13.13 10.48 9.68
CA GLY A 508 12.26 9.43 10.23
C GLY A 508 10.83 9.48 9.65
N ALA A 509 10.01 8.44 9.87
CA ALA A 509 8.61 8.41 9.39
C ALA A 509 7.78 9.63 9.84
N ARG A 510 8.16 10.28 10.94
CA ARG A 510 7.54 11.53 11.43
C ARG A 510 7.67 12.70 10.46
N ALA A 511 8.81 12.85 9.78
CA ALA A 511 9.01 13.92 8.80
C ALA A 511 8.12 13.72 7.56
N ALA A 512 8.02 12.48 7.08
CA ALA A 512 7.10 12.11 6.00
C ALA A 512 5.63 12.34 6.42
N ALA A 513 5.26 11.96 7.65
CA ALA A 513 3.93 12.21 8.19
C ALA A 513 3.59 13.71 8.26
N HIS A 514 4.51 14.56 8.74
CA HIS A 514 4.31 16.02 8.76
C HIS A 514 4.08 16.61 7.36
N ARG A 515 4.81 16.12 6.34
CA ARG A 515 4.62 16.57 4.96
C ARG A 515 3.26 16.13 4.40
N LEU A 516 2.82 14.92 4.72
CA LEU A 516 1.49 14.42 4.37
C LEU A 516 0.36 15.24 5.02
N VAL A 517 0.50 15.58 6.31
CA VAL A 517 -0.46 16.45 7.02
C VAL A 517 -0.52 17.83 6.37
N ARG A 518 0.63 18.45 6.07
CA ARG A 518 0.67 19.73 5.35
C ARG A 518 0.02 19.62 3.97
N ALA A 519 0.31 18.58 3.20
CA ALA A 519 -0.36 18.36 1.92
C ALA A 519 -1.89 18.28 2.10
N SER A 520 -2.37 17.55 3.12
CA SER A 520 -3.81 17.44 3.43
C SER A 520 -4.46 18.81 3.69
N TRP A 521 -3.79 19.70 4.41
CA TRP A 521 -4.27 21.07 4.64
C TRP A 521 -4.30 21.91 3.35
N GLN A 522 -3.37 21.70 2.42
CA GLN A 522 -3.39 22.37 1.10
C GLN A 522 -4.59 21.95 0.28
N ASP A 523 -4.88 20.65 0.23
CA ASP A 523 -6.03 20.13 -0.49
C ASP A 523 -7.33 20.60 0.12
N LEU A 524 -7.44 20.66 1.46
CA LEU A 524 -8.59 21.24 2.16
C LEU A 524 -8.81 22.72 1.83
N ALA A 525 -7.72 23.49 1.83
CA ALA A 525 -7.78 24.89 1.46
C ALA A 525 -8.17 25.09 -0.01
N ARG A 526 -7.80 24.16 -0.90
CA ARG A 526 -8.22 24.16 -2.32
C ARG A 526 -9.68 23.73 -2.47
N ALA A 527 -10.09 22.66 -1.79
CA ALA A 527 -11.45 22.13 -1.75
C ALA A 527 -12.47 23.19 -1.40
N ALA A 528 -12.18 23.98 -0.36
CA ALA A 528 -13.03 25.06 0.10
C ALA A 528 -13.07 26.30 -0.84
N THR A 529 -12.30 26.30 -1.94
CA THR A 529 -12.23 27.39 -2.92
C THR A 529 -12.56 27.03 -4.36
N LEU A 530 -12.69 25.74 -4.70
CA LEU A 530 -13.03 25.28 -6.06
C LEU A 530 -14.43 25.76 -6.47
N ARG A 531 -14.80 25.72 -7.76
CA ARG A 531 -16.18 25.89 -8.27
C ARG A 531 -16.83 24.51 -8.50
N ALA A 532 -18.15 24.40 -8.37
CA ALA A 532 -18.84 23.10 -8.34
C ALA A 532 -18.70 22.31 -9.66
N ALA A 533 -18.48 23.01 -10.76
CA ALA A 533 -18.20 22.44 -12.08
C ALA A 533 -16.81 21.76 -12.19
N ASP A 534 -15.86 22.14 -11.32
CA ASP A 534 -14.50 21.57 -11.26
C ASP A 534 -14.40 20.48 -10.18
N GLY A 535 -15.54 19.92 -9.75
CA GLY A 535 -15.70 18.97 -8.66
C GLY A 535 -14.94 17.67 -8.92
N ASP A 536 -13.64 17.71 -8.67
CA ASP A 536 -12.70 16.63 -8.93
C ASP A 536 -13.10 15.43 -8.05
N ALA A 537 -13.81 14.46 -8.62
CA ALA A 537 -14.12 13.18 -7.96
C ALA A 537 -12.85 12.51 -7.38
N GLY A 538 -11.67 12.90 -7.90
CA GLY A 538 -10.36 12.56 -7.37
C GLY A 538 -10.03 13.13 -5.98
N LEU A 539 -10.64 14.23 -5.51
CA LEU A 539 -10.28 14.85 -4.23
C LEU A 539 -10.58 13.94 -3.02
N GLY A 540 -11.76 13.34 -2.96
CA GLY A 540 -12.12 12.40 -1.88
C GLY A 540 -11.20 11.17 -1.89
N ALA A 541 -10.86 10.66 -3.08
CA ALA A 541 -9.90 9.57 -3.25
C ALA A 541 -8.49 9.99 -2.77
N ARG A 542 -8.02 11.20 -3.11
CA ARG A 542 -6.72 11.76 -2.66
C ARG A 542 -6.64 11.92 -1.15
N MET A 543 -7.71 12.41 -0.53
CA MET A 543 -7.74 12.59 0.91
C MET A 543 -7.71 11.26 1.65
N LEU A 544 -8.43 10.25 1.17
CA LEU A 544 -8.39 8.90 1.74
C LEU A 544 -7.05 8.21 1.49
N ASP A 545 -6.46 8.33 0.30
CA ASP A 545 -5.13 7.81 -0.02
C ASP A 545 -4.07 8.37 0.93
N ARG A 546 -4.12 9.68 1.23
CA ARG A 546 -3.21 10.30 2.21
C ARG A 546 -3.45 9.82 3.63
N LEU A 547 -4.71 9.65 4.03
CA LEU A 547 -5.02 9.10 5.35
C LEU A 547 -4.50 7.67 5.47
N GLY A 548 -4.67 6.87 4.42
CA GLY A 548 -4.09 5.55 4.30
C GLY A 548 -2.55 5.57 4.36
N GLN A 549 -1.90 6.56 3.76
CA GLN A 549 -0.45 6.73 3.87
C GLN A 549 0.02 7.18 5.26
N LEU A 550 -0.84 7.86 6.02
CA LEU A 550 -0.53 8.43 7.32
C LEU A 550 -0.69 7.42 8.46
N VAL A 551 -1.73 6.58 8.39
CA VAL A 551 -2.07 5.59 9.45
C VAL A 551 -0.93 4.60 9.76
N PRO A 552 -0.28 3.95 8.77
CA PRO A 552 0.86 3.05 9.03
C PRO A 552 2.09 3.76 9.59
N ARG A 553 2.29 5.04 9.25
CA ARG A 553 3.46 5.84 9.65
C ARG A 553 3.35 6.43 11.06
N LEU A 554 2.13 6.66 11.51
CA LEU A 554 1.83 7.13 12.86
C LEU A 554 1.50 5.98 13.82
N GLY A 555 1.77 4.73 13.41
CA GLY A 555 1.37 3.50 14.09
C GLY A 555 1.36 3.61 15.61
N VAL A 556 0.15 3.81 16.16
CA VAL A 556 -0.36 3.66 17.52
C VAL A 556 -1.52 4.67 17.71
N ALA A 557 -2.64 4.21 18.25
CA ALA A 557 -3.74 5.07 18.68
C ALA A 557 -3.22 6.06 19.74
N GLY A 558 -3.40 7.37 19.52
CA GLY A 558 -3.05 8.41 20.51
C GLY A 558 -2.09 9.50 20.04
N ASP A 559 -1.52 9.44 18.82
CA ASP A 559 -0.77 10.60 18.29
C ASP A 559 -1.76 11.71 17.89
N PRO A 560 -1.68 12.92 18.47
CA PRO A 560 -2.57 14.04 18.13
C PRO A 560 -2.58 14.36 16.64
N LEU A 561 -1.49 14.07 15.91
CA LEU A 561 -1.40 14.22 14.46
C LEU A 561 -2.36 13.30 13.68
N SER A 562 -2.69 12.13 14.25
CA SER A 562 -3.62 11.17 13.63
C SER A 562 -5.07 11.63 13.77
N ALA A 563 -5.45 12.05 14.98
CA ALA A 563 -6.77 12.64 15.24
C ALA A 563 -7.00 13.89 14.37
N ASP A 564 -6.00 14.76 14.25
CA ASP A 564 -6.02 15.92 13.36
C ASP A 564 -6.24 15.53 11.89
N GLY A 565 -5.65 14.42 11.41
CA GLY A 565 -5.83 13.93 10.04
C GLY A 565 -7.26 13.47 9.75
N PHE A 566 -7.91 12.81 10.69
CA PHE A 566 -9.30 12.37 10.58
C PHE A 566 -10.30 13.53 10.65
N HIS A 567 -10.10 14.50 11.56
CA HIS A 567 -10.90 15.71 11.59
C HIS A 567 -10.74 16.54 10.32
N ALA A 568 -9.51 16.65 9.82
CA ALA A 568 -9.22 17.29 8.54
C ALA A 568 -9.98 16.59 7.39
N LEU A 569 -10.02 15.25 7.35
CA LEU A 569 -10.82 14.49 6.39
C LEU A 569 -12.31 14.84 6.47
N GLN A 570 -12.87 14.86 7.67
CA GLN A 570 -14.29 15.17 7.93
C GLN A 570 -14.66 16.59 7.47
N VAL A 571 -13.80 17.58 7.74
CA VAL A 571 -14.00 18.96 7.27
C VAL A 571 -13.96 19.03 5.74
N GLY A 572 -13.10 18.25 5.08
CA GLY A 572 -13.04 18.18 3.62
C GLY A 572 -14.30 17.60 2.98
N TYR A 573 -14.85 16.53 3.56
CA TYR A 573 -16.13 15.98 3.12
C TYR A 573 -17.28 16.97 3.33
N CYS A 574 -17.31 17.70 4.45
CA CYS A 574 -18.32 18.74 4.69
C CYS A 574 -18.20 19.88 3.67
N ALA A 575 -16.98 20.34 3.36
CA ALA A 575 -16.74 21.36 2.36
C ALA A 575 -17.20 20.92 0.96
N LEU A 576 -16.90 19.68 0.56
CA LEU A 576 -17.35 19.09 -0.70
C LEU A 576 -18.88 18.94 -0.76
N ALA A 577 -19.50 18.46 0.31
CA ALA A 577 -20.95 18.32 0.39
C ALA A 577 -21.65 19.67 0.24
N LEU A 578 -21.17 20.69 0.96
CA LEU A 578 -21.69 22.06 0.87
C LEU A 578 -21.54 22.64 -0.53
N HIS A 579 -20.45 22.31 -1.21
CA HIS A 579 -20.19 22.79 -2.55
C HIS A 579 -21.08 22.14 -3.60
N LYS A 580 -21.37 20.85 -3.43
CA LYS A 580 -22.30 20.10 -4.28
C LYS A 580 -23.73 20.63 -4.15
N THR A 581 -24.15 20.98 -2.94
CA THR A 581 -25.49 21.53 -2.67
C THR A 581 -25.60 23.03 -2.97
N LEU A 582 -24.46 23.75 -3.08
CA LEU A 582 -24.44 25.20 -3.25
C LEU A 582 -25.27 25.74 -4.44
N PRO A 583 -25.30 25.09 -5.62
CA PRO A 583 -26.12 25.53 -6.75
C PRO A 583 -27.63 25.46 -6.46
N ASP A 584 -28.07 24.46 -5.70
CA ASP A 584 -29.48 24.18 -5.43
C ASP A 584 -30.02 25.02 -4.26
N LEU A 585 -29.13 25.67 -3.51
CA LEU A 585 -29.51 26.50 -2.36
C LEU A 585 -30.22 27.81 -2.75
N PRO A 586 -31.17 28.29 -1.93
CA PRO A 586 -31.80 29.59 -2.13
C PRO A 586 -30.78 30.74 -2.01
N LEU A 587 -31.04 31.83 -2.73
CA LEU A 587 -30.12 32.99 -2.84
C LEU A 587 -29.71 33.57 -1.47
N ALA A 588 -30.62 33.54 -0.49
CA ALA A 588 -30.37 33.99 0.88
C ALA A 588 -29.30 33.14 1.61
N ALA A 589 -29.27 31.82 1.37
CA ALA A 589 -28.34 30.88 2.02
C ALA A 589 -26.97 30.78 1.31
N ARG A 590 -26.90 31.11 0.01
CA ARG A 590 -25.65 31.01 -0.78
C ARG A 590 -24.52 31.89 -0.24
N LYS A 591 -24.82 33.13 0.16
CA LYS A 591 -23.80 34.08 0.64
C LYS A 591 -23.20 33.67 2.01
N PRO A 592 -24.00 33.29 3.03
CA PRO A 592 -23.50 32.70 4.27
C PRO A 592 -22.64 31.45 4.05
N VAL A 593 -23.10 30.49 3.25
CA VAL A 593 -22.36 29.23 3.01
C VAL A 593 -21.02 29.49 2.31
N ARG A 594 -20.97 30.39 1.30
CA ARG A 594 -19.71 30.80 0.66
C ARG A 594 -18.74 31.47 1.64
N ARG A 595 -19.25 32.24 2.60
CA ARG A 595 -18.45 32.87 3.65
C ARG A 595 -17.80 31.84 4.57
N VAL A 596 -18.55 30.79 4.94
CA VAL A 596 -18.02 29.66 5.72
C VAL A 596 -16.91 28.93 4.96
N LEU A 597 -17.15 28.56 3.70
CA LEU A 597 -16.13 27.90 2.86
C LEU A 597 -14.85 28.76 2.75
N ALA A 598 -14.98 30.05 2.48
CA ALA A 598 -13.83 30.97 2.43
C ALA A 598 -13.10 31.10 3.78
N ALA A 599 -13.81 30.99 4.90
CA ALA A 599 -13.22 31.02 6.23
C ALA A 599 -12.49 29.72 6.57
N VAL A 600 -13.04 28.56 6.21
CA VAL A 600 -12.36 27.26 6.29
C VAL A 600 -11.08 27.26 5.45
N ALA A 601 -11.14 27.78 4.22
CA ALA A 601 -9.96 27.92 3.35
C ALA A 601 -8.86 28.77 4.01
N ARG A 602 -9.23 29.91 4.61
CA ARG A 602 -8.29 30.79 5.33
C ARG A 602 -7.68 30.11 6.56
N HIS A 603 -8.46 29.33 7.30
CA HIS A 603 -7.99 28.57 8.47
C HIS A 603 -6.93 27.53 8.11
N TYR A 604 -7.17 26.72 7.07
CA TYR A 604 -6.14 25.75 6.66
C TYR A 604 -4.92 26.41 6.00
N ARG A 605 -5.09 27.55 5.33
CA ARG A 605 -3.96 28.38 4.85
C ARG A 605 -3.13 28.97 6.00
N SER A 606 -3.74 29.34 7.13
CA SER A 606 -2.98 29.81 8.30
C SER A 606 -2.21 28.67 8.96
N ARG A 607 -2.81 27.48 9.13
CA ARG A 607 -2.11 26.26 9.60
C ARG A 607 -0.91 25.90 8.72
N LEU A 608 -1.03 26.08 7.40
CA LEU A 608 0.07 25.86 6.48
C LEU A 608 1.23 26.83 6.68
N ARG A 609 0.94 28.10 6.94
CA ARG A 609 1.97 29.13 7.19
C ARG A 609 2.65 28.95 8.54
N SER A 610 1.90 28.59 9.59
CA SER A 610 2.44 28.38 10.94
C SER A 610 3.15 27.04 11.10
N GLY A 611 2.82 26.05 10.27
CA GLY A 611 3.44 24.73 10.30
C GLY A 611 2.96 23.81 11.42
N HIS A 612 2.01 24.24 12.25
CA HIS A 612 1.43 23.49 13.36
C HIS A 612 -0.09 23.68 13.41
N ALA A 613 -0.79 22.85 14.17
CA ALA A 613 -2.22 22.97 14.38
C ALA A 613 -2.56 24.30 15.09
N VAL A 614 -3.38 25.13 14.44
CA VAL A 614 -3.91 26.38 15.01
C VAL A 614 -5.39 26.17 15.34
N ALA A 615 -5.85 26.67 16.48
CA ALA A 615 -7.26 26.62 16.87
C ALA A 615 -8.15 27.37 15.85
N ALA A 616 -9.38 26.90 15.67
CA ALA A 616 -10.34 27.55 14.77
C ALA A 616 -10.67 28.98 15.28
N PRO A 617 -10.74 30.01 14.41
CA PRO A 617 -11.13 31.34 14.83
C PRO A 617 -12.56 31.34 15.40
N ALA A 618 -12.80 32.03 16.52
CA ALA A 618 -14.16 32.18 17.07
C ALA A 618 -15.15 32.83 16.08
N ALA A 619 -14.65 33.59 15.10
CA ALA A 619 -15.46 34.12 14.00
C ALA A 619 -15.98 33.03 13.05
N LEU A 620 -15.23 31.94 12.85
CA LEU A 620 -15.63 30.82 11.99
C LEU A 620 -16.85 30.11 12.58
N GLN A 621 -16.86 29.88 13.89
CA GLN A 621 -18.01 29.27 14.58
C GLN A 621 -19.28 30.12 14.44
N ARG A 622 -19.16 31.45 14.60
CA ARG A 622 -20.28 32.38 14.37
C ARG A 622 -20.81 32.32 12.95
N TRP A 623 -19.94 32.33 11.94
CA TRP A 623 -20.38 32.26 10.54
C TRP A 623 -21.02 30.93 10.17
N VAL A 624 -20.61 29.82 10.81
CA VAL A 624 -21.29 28.53 10.64
C VAL A 624 -22.70 28.59 11.22
N ALA A 625 -22.88 29.15 12.41
CA ALA A 625 -24.20 29.35 13.02
C ALA A 625 -25.10 30.26 12.16
N ASP A 626 -24.57 31.37 11.63
CA ASP A 626 -25.30 32.27 10.71
C ASP A 626 -25.74 31.53 9.43
N ALA A 627 -24.89 30.66 8.90
CA ALA A 627 -25.21 29.86 7.71
C ALA A 627 -26.28 28.80 7.99
N ILE A 628 -26.25 28.17 9.17
CA ILE A 628 -27.29 27.24 9.62
C ILE A 628 -28.64 27.95 9.75
N ALA A 629 -28.66 29.15 10.34
CA ALA A 629 -29.88 29.94 10.50
C ALA A 629 -30.49 30.41 9.17
N ALA A 630 -29.65 30.61 8.14
CA ALA A 630 -30.09 31.06 6.82
C ALA A 630 -30.62 29.93 5.91
N LEU A 631 -30.47 28.66 6.31
CA LEU A 631 -30.88 27.51 5.50
C LEU A 631 -32.36 27.17 5.70
N PRO A 632 -33.08 26.77 4.62
CA PRO A 632 -34.39 26.16 4.77
C PRO A 632 -34.27 24.88 5.61
N ARG A 633 -35.14 24.72 6.61
CA ARG A 633 -35.14 23.56 7.52
C ARG A 633 -35.37 22.21 6.81
N GLN A 634 -35.72 22.21 5.52
CA GLN A 634 -35.93 21.03 4.66
C GLN A 634 -34.66 20.54 3.94
N ASP A 635 -33.59 21.34 3.87
CA ASP A 635 -32.38 20.98 3.12
C ASP A 635 -31.39 20.19 4.00
N SER A 636 -31.71 18.92 4.23
CA SER A 636 -31.00 18.02 5.16
C SER A 636 -29.52 17.80 4.81
N GLY A 637 -29.13 17.96 3.54
CA GLY A 637 -27.77 17.78 3.07
C GLY A 637 -26.82 18.89 3.52
N ALA A 638 -27.17 20.14 3.21
CA ALA A 638 -26.36 21.31 3.55
C ALA A 638 -26.38 21.59 5.06
N LEU A 639 -27.55 21.43 5.70
CA LEU A 639 -27.72 21.57 7.15
C LEU A 639 -26.82 20.58 7.89
N GLY A 640 -26.87 19.29 7.51
CA GLY A 640 -26.05 18.26 8.15
C GLY A 640 -24.55 18.52 8.00
N ALA A 641 -24.11 18.99 6.83
CA ALA A 641 -22.70 19.32 6.61
C ALA A 641 -22.21 20.49 7.48
N LEU A 642 -23.04 21.54 7.69
CA LEU A 642 -22.68 22.66 8.56
C LEU A 642 -22.72 22.29 10.05
N VAL A 643 -23.71 21.49 10.47
CA VAL A 643 -23.80 20.99 11.86
C VAL A 643 -22.58 20.13 12.19
N VAL A 644 -22.20 19.21 11.30
CA VAL A 644 -20.99 18.40 11.47
C VAL A 644 -19.74 19.29 11.49
N LEU A 645 -19.66 20.28 10.60
CA LEU A 645 -18.55 21.24 10.58
C LEU A 645 -18.45 22.02 11.90
N GLN A 646 -19.57 22.44 12.47
CA GLN A 646 -19.62 23.14 13.75
C GLN A 646 -19.11 22.28 14.90
N VAL A 647 -19.55 21.02 14.98
CA VAL A 647 -19.10 20.08 16.02
C VAL A 647 -17.62 19.74 15.85
N THR A 648 -17.15 19.52 14.62
CA THR A 648 -15.75 19.15 14.33
C THR A 648 -14.77 20.29 14.63
N LEU A 649 -15.21 21.55 14.51
CA LEU A 649 -14.40 22.74 14.76
C LEU A 649 -14.52 23.28 16.20
N GLN A 650 -15.34 22.67 17.05
CA GLN A 650 -15.36 22.99 18.47
C GLN A 650 -14.11 22.41 19.14
N PRO A 651 -13.44 23.17 20.03
CA PRO A 651 -12.37 22.61 20.84
C PRO A 651 -12.95 21.46 21.67
N ALA A 652 -12.31 20.29 21.64
CA ALA A 652 -12.68 19.19 22.53
C ALA A 652 -12.75 19.73 23.96
N CYS A 653 -13.92 19.62 24.59
CA CYS A 653 -14.04 19.92 26.01
C CYS A 653 -13.01 19.02 26.72
N PRO A 654 -12.09 19.58 27.54
CA PRO A 654 -11.16 18.73 28.27
C PRO A 654 -11.98 17.70 29.07
N PRO A 655 -11.54 16.43 29.16
CA PRO A 655 -12.23 15.46 29.98
C PRO A 655 -12.38 16.05 31.37
N ALA A 656 -13.63 16.07 31.87
CA ALA A 656 -13.92 16.53 33.21
C ALA A 656 -12.94 15.81 34.14
N ARG A 657 -12.07 16.56 34.81
CA ARG A 657 -11.20 16.01 35.85
C ARG A 657 -12.13 15.31 36.84
N ALA A 658 -12.01 13.99 36.93
CA ALA A 658 -12.64 13.24 38.01
C ALA A 658 -12.13 13.85 39.31
N ALA A 659 -13.04 14.49 40.05
CA ALA A 659 -12.84 14.91 41.42
C ALA A 659 -13.21 13.74 42.34
#